data_AF-A0A7V9FIV2-F1
#
_entry.id   AF-A0A7V9FIV2-F1
#
_cell.length_a   1.000
_cell.length_b   1.000
_cell.length_c   1.000
_cell.angle_alpha   90.00
_cell.angle_beta   90.00
_cell.angle_gamma   90.00
#
_symmetry.space_group_name_H-M   'P 1'
#
loop_
_entity.id
_entity.type
_entity.pdbx_description
1 polymer ?
#
loop_
_entity_poly.entity_id
_entity_poly.type
_entity_poly.pdbx_seq_one_letter_code
_entity_poly.pdbx_strand_id
1 'polypeptide(L)'
;LQRARHLLDGSELATEWIDWSLRLIAGNAPWLERLELSSPVGRRGEPATRSESWRRHAGRSPTAADLVRRLEGLAGRASELAHAMDFRFLYDESRALFSIGYQPTSHALDGSYYDLLASEARLASFIAVAKNEVPVEHWFRLGRTLTRAAGETALVSWSGSMFEYLMPALVMQSFPFTVLDRTYDGAVRRQIAYGAERGVPWGVSESAYNLRDAHQTYQYRAFGVPDLALKRGLGRDLVIAPYAAALASMIDAPRALANLAVLEQKGALGPYGFRDALDYTRPLPGRRYAVVGNYMAHHIGMGLVALTNALTAGTWPRRFHADALVRSAELLLHERVPRRLVLQEPQTARAEEALPDPELERPVVREVEEPGTAQPRVALLGHMPYTVMVSHCGSGYSRHEDLAITRWRADGTSDSTGQFCYVRDVSAGRVWSAAHQPVCAPADRYRALLATDRVTFDRSDGDIETRTEIAVVPADSAEVRRVTLTNNGSVPREIELTSYGEIVLAPPDADRAHPAFGSLFVETEWHEWCTAVTATRRPRSATERAVWCAHVVDSGRHRVGSVTCETDRSRFLGRGRSTRQPVALDRAGPLSGTTGAVLDPIFSLRTRVRLGPGQSASVGFTTLVSATRERVFELADRYHDSYAAHRALDLAWTSTQVELRELGISPAESAVFQELAGSLFFAEPSLCAPREELVRNRGAQPLLWAVGVSGDWPILLATIDSVDGLPTLSRLFAAHRYWRRRGMMVDLVVLNTHPPSYLQDLQEKITAAMFASSDS
;
A
#
# COMPACT_ATOMS: atom_id res chain seq x y z
N LEU A 1 18.14 -21.07 -35.19
CA LEU A 1 16.75 -21.53 -35.36
C LEU A 1 16.68 -22.91 -36.03
N GLN A 2 17.04 -23.09 -37.31
CA GLN A 2 17.07 -24.44 -37.96
C GLN A 2 18.00 -25.46 -37.26
N ARG A 3 19.14 -25.01 -36.71
CA ARG A 3 20.05 -25.86 -35.92
C ARG A 3 19.47 -26.30 -34.57
N ALA A 4 18.67 -25.43 -33.93
CA ALA A 4 17.98 -25.75 -32.67
C ALA A 4 16.87 -26.79 -32.93
N ARG A 5 16.15 -26.66 -34.06
CA ARG A 5 15.19 -27.66 -34.56
C ARG A 5 15.81 -29.04 -34.78
N HIS A 6 17.09 -29.11 -35.14
CA HIS A 6 17.82 -30.37 -35.36
C HIS A 6 18.41 -30.98 -34.07
N LEU A 7 18.65 -30.18 -33.02
CA LEU A 7 19.10 -30.64 -31.69
C LEU A 7 17.95 -31.20 -30.82
N LEU A 8 16.70 -31.02 -31.25
CA LEU A 8 15.47 -31.42 -30.55
C LEU A 8 14.94 -32.80 -31.00
N ASP A 9 15.79 -33.63 -31.62
CA ASP A 9 15.56 -35.02 -32.06
C ASP A 9 14.13 -35.31 -32.55
N GLY A 10 13.72 -34.63 -33.63
CA GLY A 10 12.54 -35.02 -34.41
C GLY A 10 11.19 -34.93 -33.69
N SER A 11 11.09 -34.37 -32.49
CA SER A 11 9.79 -34.07 -31.89
C SER A 11 9.15 -32.90 -32.66
N GLU A 12 8.13 -33.19 -33.48
CA GLU A 12 7.35 -32.17 -34.20
C GLU A 12 6.79 -31.08 -33.27
N LEU A 13 6.67 -31.39 -31.97
CA LEU A 13 6.04 -30.58 -30.93
C LEU A 13 6.92 -29.45 -30.34
N ALA A 14 8.18 -29.30 -30.74
CA ALA A 14 9.08 -28.25 -30.23
C ALA A 14 9.37 -27.13 -31.25
N THR A 15 8.57 -27.05 -32.33
CA THR A 15 8.87 -26.20 -33.48
C THR A 15 8.00 -24.96 -33.60
N GLU A 16 6.94 -24.77 -32.83
CA GLU A 16 5.99 -23.68 -33.12
C GLU A 16 6.55 -22.28 -32.81
N TRP A 17 7.35 -22.12 -31.75
CA TRP A 17 8.07 -20.85 -31.50
C TRP A 17 9.16 -20.56 -32.53
N ILE A 18 9.92 -21.59 -32.88
CA ILE A 18 10.97 -21.49 -33.90
C ILE A 18 10.30 -21.13 -35.24
N ASP A 19 9.18 -21.76 -35.55
CA ASP A 19 8.39 -21.53 -36.75
C ASP A 19 7.63 -20.21 -36.68
N TRP A 20 7.21 -19.72 -35.51
CA TRP A 20 6.69 -18.36 -35.32
C TRP A 20 7.79 -17.32 -35.59
N SER A 21 8.99 -17.53 -35.05
CA SER A 21 10.13 -16.64 -35.29
C SER A 21 10.54 -16.67 -36.77
N LEU A 22 10.55 -17.85 -37.39
CA LEU A 22 10.80 -18.01 -38.82
C LEU A 22 9.66 -17.44 -39.68
N ARG A 23 8.39 -17.54 -39.25
CA ARG A 23 7.22 -16.89 -39.89
C ARG A 23 7.26 -15.38 -39.75
N LEU A 24 7.72 -14.84 -38.63
CA LEU A 24 7.93 -13.41 -38.42
C LEU A 24 9.05 -12.90 -39.35
N ILE A 25 10.16 -13.63 -39.43
CA ILE A 25 11.24 -13.37 -40.39
C ILE A 25 10.71 -13.44 -41.83
N ALA A 26 9.94 -14.47 -42.18
CA ALA A 26 9.36 -14.66 -43.51
C ALA A 26 8.28 -13.61 -43.85
N GLY A 27 7.44 -13.20 -42.89
CA GLY A 27 6.45 -12.15 -43.06
C GLY A 27 7.08 -10.77 -43.26
N ASN A 28 8.31 -10.59 -42.76
CA ASN A 28 9.15 -9.43 -43.04
C ASN A 28 10.13 -9.69 -44.21
N ALA A 29 10.02 -10.82 -44.93
CA ALA A 29 10.90 -11.14 -46.06
C ALA A 29 10.91 -10.05 -47.14
N PRO A 30 9.79 -9.42 -47.56
CA PRO A 30 9.84 -8.34 -48.54
C PRO A 30 10.59 -7.10 -48.06
N TRP A 31 10.68 -6.90 -46.73
CA TRP A 31 11.51 -5.86 -46.13
C TRP A 31 12.97 -6.31 -46.01
N LEU A 32 13.21 -7.58 -45.66
CA LEU A 32 14.54 -8.18 -45.58
C LEU A 32 15.20 -8.40 -46.95
N GLU A 33 14.46 -8.68 -48.02
CA GLU A 33 14.95 -8.85 -49.40
C GLU A 33 15.39 -7.52 -50.01
N ARG A 34 14.86 -6.39 -49.51
CA ARG A 34 15.37 -5.04 -49.82
C ARG A 34 16.69 -4.73 -49.13
N LEU A 35 17.11 -5.58 -48.19
CA LEU A 35 18.42 -5.56 -47.56
C LEU A 35 19.21 -6.68 -48.28
N GLU A 36 20.26 -6.37 -49.04
CA GLU A 36 21.07 -7.39 -49.74
C GLU A 36 21.83 -8.28 -48.74
N LEU A 37 21.11 -9.17 -48.05
CA LEU A 37 21.63 -10.09 -47.05
C LEU A 37 21.88 -11.43 -47.74
N SER A 38 23.11 -11.65 -48.20
CA SER A 38 23.52 -12.95 -48.73
C SER A 38 23.39 -14.04 -47.66
N SER A 39 22.80 -15.18 -48.06
CA SER A 39 22.46 -16.31 -47.19
C SER A 39 23.74 -16.95 -46.59
N PRO A 40 23.84 -17.11 -45.26
CA PRO A 40 24.97 -17.80 -44.65
C PRO A 40 24.58 -19.22 -44.24
N VAL A 41 24.99 -20.22 -45.01
CA VAL A 41 25.17 -21.58 -44.50
C VAL A 41 26.67 -21.82 -44.31
N GLY A 42 27.12 -21.82 -43.06
CA GLY A 42 28.50 -22.16 -42.68
C GLY A 42 28.55 -23.38 -41.77
N ARG A 43 29.17 -24.48 -42.24
CA ARG A 43 29.64 -25.62 -41.42
C ARG A 43 31.04 -25.30 -40.87
N ARG A 44 31.34 -25.80 -39.66
CA ARG A 44 32.66 -25.88 -39.02
C ARG A 44 33.37 -24.55 -38.71
N GLY A 45 33.15 -24.04 -37.49
CA GLY A 45 34.20 -23.35 -36.71
C GLY A 45 34.66 -21.95 -37.15
N GLU A 46 34.36 -21.47 -38.35
CA GLU A 46 34.66 -20.10 -38.75
C GLU A 46 33.44 -19.17 -38.56
N PRO A 47 33.65 -17.89 -38.22
CA PRO A 47 32.56 -16.93 -38.10
C PRO A 47 31.85 -16.84 -39.45
N ALA A 48 30.54 -17.13 -39.45
CA ALA A 48 29.65 -16.82 -40.56
C ALA A 48 29.97 -15.39 -41.01
N THR A 49 30.30 -15.24 -42.28
CA THR A 49 30.66 -13.98 -42.93
C THR A 49 29.79 -12.85 -42.37
N ARG A 50 30.43 -11.91 -41.68
CA ARG A 50 29.75 -10.70 -41.18
C ARG A 50 29.05 -10.08 -42.38
N SER A 51 27.72 -10.06 -42.38
CA SER A 51 26.95 -9.20 -43.27
C SER A 51 27.58 -7.82 -43.24
N GLU A 52 27.82 -7.22 -44.40
CA GLU A 52 28.41 -5.89 -44.49
C GLU A 52 27.58 -4.92 -43.62
N SER A 53 28.25 -4.11 -42.80
CA SER A 53 27.52 -3.28 -41.82
C SER A 53 26.72 -2.21 -42.55
N TRP A 54 25.61 -1.75 -41.96
CA TRP A 54 24.85 -0.61 -42.48
C TRP A 54 25.73 0.61 -42.76
N ARG A 55 26.76 0.82 -41.94
CA ARG A 55 27.78 1.87 -42.14
C ARG A 55 28.61 1.69 -43.41
N ARG A 56 28.95 0.45 -43.79
CA ARG A 56 29.63 0.17 -45.06
C ARG A 56 28.68 0.27 -46.25
N HIS A 57 27.44 -0.22 -46.12
CA HIS A 57 26.40 -0.08 -47.15
C HIS A 57 26.00 1.38 -47.40
N ALA A 58 26.06 2.24 -46.39
CA ALA A 58 25.81 3.68 -46.52
C ALA A 58 26.72 4.36 -47.56
N GLY A 59 27.93 3.84 -47.80
CA GLY A 59 28.83 4.35 -48.84
C GLY A 59 28.36 4.07 -50.27
N ARG A 60 27.40 3.15 -50.45
CA ARG A 60 26.90 2.71 -51.77
C ARG A 60 25.38 2.92 -51.96
N SER A 61 24.62 3.16 -50.89
CA SER A 61 23.17 3.31 -50.92
C SER A 61 22.71 4.54 -50.13
N PRO A 62 22.04 5.53 -50.77
CA PRO A 62 21.46 6.69 -50.10
C PRO A 62 20.49 6.32 -48.98
N THR A 63 19.63 5.31 -49.22
CA THR A 63 18.67 4.80 -48.22
C THR A 63 19.37 4.21 -47.00
N ALA A 64 20.47 3.47 -47.21
CA ALA A 64 21.28 2.95 -46.12
C ALA A 64 21.96 4.10 -45.34
N ALA A 65 22.42 5.15 -46.04
CA ALA A 65 22.99 6.33 -45.40
C ALA A 65 21.96 7.10 -44.56
N ASP A 66 20.73 7.26 -45.05
CA ASP A 66 19.62 7.84 -44.28
C ASP A 66 19.28 7.04 -43.04
N LEU A 67 19.20 5.71 -43.16
CA LEU A 67 18.95 4.83 -42.02
C LEU A 67 20.07 4.93 -40.98
N VAL A 68 21.34 4.91 -41.41
CA VAL A 68 22.49 5.09 -40.51
C VAL A 68 22.41 6.42 -39.78
N ARG A 69 22.17 7.54 -40.49
CA ARG A 69 22.00 8.86 -39.85
C ARG A 69 20.89 8.85 -38.81
N ARG A 70 19.74 8.25 -39.11
CA ARG A 70 18.62 8.14 -38.18
C ARG A 70 18.99 7.30 -36.94
N LEU A 71 19.63 6.15 -37.14
CA LEU A 71 20.04 5.26 -36.04
C LEU A 71 21.10 5.92 -35.16
N GLU A 72 22.04 6.67 -35.73
CA GLU A 72 23.04 7.45 -35.00
C GLU A 72 22.40 8.59 -34.21
N GLY A 73 21.42 9.29 -34.79
CA GLY A 73 20.64 10.29 -34.07
C GLY A 73 19.84 9.70 -32.90
N LEU A 74 19.23 8.52 -33.08
CA LEU A 74 18.56 7.78 -32.01
C LEU A 74 19.54 7.31 -30.93
N ALA A 75 20.72 6.82 -31.31
CA ALA A 75 21.76 6.41 -30.38
C ALA A 75 22.28 7.60 -29.57
N GLY A 76 22.48 8.77 -30.20
CA GLY A 76 22.85 10.02 -29.53
C GLY A 76 21.82 10.42 -28.48
N ARG A 77 20.54 10.47 -28.86
CA ARG A 77 19.44 10.77 -27.93
C ARG A 77 19.34 9.77 -26.78
N ALA A 78 19.50 8.48 -27.06
CA ALA A 78 19.48 7.45 -26.03
C ALA A 78 20.65 7.61 -25.05
N SER A 79 21.84 7.95 -25.57
CA SER A 79 23.01 8.26 -24.75
C SER A 79 22.77 9.50 -23.88
N GLU A 80 22.25 10.58 -24.45
CA GLU A 80 21.90 11.81 -23.70
C GLU A 80 20.91 11.51 -22.57
N LEU A 81 19.85 10.74 -22.84
CA LEU A 81 18.87 10.33 -21.84
C LEU A 81 19.52 9.49 -20.73
N ALA A 82 20.37 8.53 -21.08
CA ALA A 82 21.07 7.69 -20.09
C ALA A 82 22.04 8.50 -19.22
N HIS A 83 22.75 9.47 -19.80
CA HIS A 83 23.64 10.36 -19.05
C HIS A 83 22.88 11.36 -18.18
N ALA A 84 21.70 11.82 -18.62
CA ALA A 84 20.86 12.74 -17.86
C ALA A 84 20.15 12.11 -16.66
N MET A 85 20.03 10.77 -16.58
CA MET A 85 19.49 10.09 -15.41
C MET A 85 20.40 10.31 -14.20
N ASP A 86 19.95 11.07 -13.20
CA ASP A 86 20.70 11.33 -11.97
C ASP A 86 20.27 10.36 -10.86
N PHE A 87 21.16 9.47 -10.42
CA PHE A 87 20.86 8.56 -9.31
C PHE A 87 21.13 9.17 -7.94
N ARG A 88 21.82 10.32 -7.85
CA ARG A 88 22.26 10.92 -6.58
C ARG A 88 21.09 11.29 -5.67
N PHE A 89 19.96 11.71 -6.23
CA PHE A 89 18.82 12.11 -5.41
C PHE A 89 18.20 10.95 -4.62
N LEU A 90 18.36 9.70 -5.07
CA LEU A 90 17.90 8.50 -4.35
C LEU A 90 18.96 7.97 -3.37
N TYR A 91 20.19 8.51 -3.40
CA TYR A 91 21.29 8.02 -2.59
C TYR A 91 21.25 8.60 -1.18
N ASP A 92 21.21 7.72 -0.18
CA ASP A 92 21.32 8.09 1.22
C ASP A 92 22.80 8.01 1.64
N GLU A 93 23.44 9.17 1.84
CA GLU A 93 24.85 9.25 2.22
C GLU A 93 25.15 8.58 3.57
N SER A 94 24.19 8.55 4.49
CA SER A 94 24.39 7.98 5.83
C SER A 94 24.45 6.45 5.80
N ARG A 95 23.63 5.83 4.95
CA ARG A 95 23.57 4.37 4.78
C ARG A 95 24.46 3.87 3.64
N ALA A 96 24.85 4.76 2.74
CA ALA A 96 25.51 4.46 1.47
C ALA A 96 24.70 3.46 0.61
N LEU A 97 23.39 3.63 0.57
CA LEU A 97 22.42 2.80 -0.15
C LEU A 97 21.41 3.67 -0.90
N PHE A 98 20.77 3.12 -1.93
CA PHE A 98 19.64 3.79 -2.58
C PHE A 98 18.36 3.54 -1.81
N SER A 99 17.57 4.59 -1.63
CA SER A 99 16.16 4.47 -1.23
C SER A 99 15.34 3.86 -2.37
N ILE A 100 14.31 3.07 -2.04
CA ILE A 100 13.46 2.42 -3.05
C ILE A 100 12.50 3.40 -3.75
N GLY A 101 12.35 4.60 -3.22
CA GLY A 101 11.40 5.57 -3.75
C GLY A 101 11.64 6.99 -3.27
N TYR A 102 11.10 7.93 -4.04
CA TYR A 102 10.98 9.32 -3.66
C TYR A 102 9.52 9.70 -3.76
N GLN A 103 8.97 10.28 -2.69
CA GLN A 103 7.58 10.69 -2.63
C GLN A 103 7.47 12.15 -3.11
N PRO A 104 6.93 12.43 -4.31
CA PRO A 104 6.92 13.79 -4.86
C PRO A 104 6.09 14.76 -4.02
N THR A 105 5.05 14.27 -3.35
CA THR A 105 4.14 15.09 -2.53
C THR A 105 4.75 15.53 -1.20
N SER A 106 5.63 14.71 -0.63
CA SER A 106 6.28 14.97 0.67
C SER A 106 7.76 15.33 0.51
N HIS A 107 8.25 15.43 -0.73
CA HIS A 107 9.65 15.68 -1.07
C HIS A 107 10.67 14.84 -0.28
N ALA A 108 10.28 13.62 0.12
CA ALA A 108 11.04 12.76 1.01
C ALA A 108 11.41 11.43 0.36
N LEU A 109 12.57 10.88 0.73
CA LEU A 109 12.96 9.53 0.38
C LEU A 109 12.20 8.50 1.22
N ASP A 110 11.93 7.34 0.62
CA ASP A 110 11.37 6.19 1.32
C ASP A 110 12.35 5.67 2.39
N GLY A 111 11.80 5.16 3.49
CA GLY A 111 12.59 4.58 4.59
C GLY A 111 13.12 3.17 4.31
N SER A 112 12.76 2.58 3.17
CA SER A 112 13.24 1.28 2.69
C SER A 112 14.33 1.47 1.63
N TYR A 113 15.26 0.52 1.55
CA TYR A 113 16.47 0.66 0.75
C TYR A 113 16.73 -0.57 -0.11
N TYR A 114 17.36 -0.36 -1.28
CA TYR A 114 17.94 -1.42 -2.08
C TYR A 114 19.24 -1.89 -1.44
N ASP A 115 19.14 -2.89 -0.57
CA ASP A 115 20.22 -3.34 0.30
C ASP A 115 20.71 -4.75 -0.01
N LEU A 116 20.32 -5.37 -1.12
CA LEU A 116 20.72 -6.73 -1.51
C LEU A 116 21.51 -6.76 -2.82
N LEU A 117 22.59 -7.54 -2.86
CA LEU A 117 23.35 -7.74 -4.10
C LEU A 117 22.59 -8.61 -5.11
N ALA A 118 21.75 -9.54 -4.62
CA ALA A 118 20.84 -10.33 -5.45
C ALA A 118 19.53 -9.56 -5.71
N SER A 119 19.61 -8.52 -6.52
CA SER A 119 18.47 -7.74 -7.01
C SER A 119 18.76 -7.21 -8.41
N GLU A 120 17.71 -6.98 -9.18
CA GLU A 120 17.72 -6.23 -10.44
C GLU A 120 18.27 -4.81 -10.28
N ALA A 121 18.04 -4.18 -9.11
CA ALA A 121 18.46 -2.82 -8.81
C ALA A 121 20.00 -2.69 -8.79
N ARG A 122 20.74 -3.81 -8.68
CA ARG A 122 22.20 -3.82 -8.76
C ARG A 122 22.73 -3.23 -10.07
N LEU A 123 21.96 -3.31 -11.17
CA LEU A 123 22.36 -2.72 -12.45
C LEU A 123 22.40 -1.19 -12.33
N ALA A 124 21.43 -0.59 -11.63
CA ALA A 124 21.44 0.83 -11.33
C ALA A 124 22.61 1.21 -10.41
N SER A 125 22.87 0.42 -9.36
CA SER A 125 24.06 0.56 -8.52
C SER A 125 25.37 0.52 -9.31
N PHE A 126 25.50 -0.43 -10.23
CA PHE A 126 26.67 -0.56 -11.08
C PHE A 126 26.86 0.66 -11.96
N ILE A 127 25.80 1.12 -12.64
CA ILE A 127 25.85 2.30 -13.51
C ILE A 127 26.13 3.58 -12.72
N ALA A 128 25.50 3.78 -11.57
CA ALA A 128 25.71 4.98 -10.76
C ALA A 128 27.17 5.09 -10.27
N VAL A 129 27.79 3.97 -9.90
CA VAL A 129 29.22 3.93 -9.59
C VAL A 129 30.07 4.20 -10.84
N ALA A 130 29.72 3.59 -11.99
CA ALA A 130 30.43 3.81 -13.25
C ALA A 130 30.34 5.27 -13.74
N LYS A 131 29.23 5.97 -13.47
CA LYS A 131 29.03 7.40 -13.74
C LYS A 131 29.73 8.31 -12.71
N ASN A 132 30.35 7.73 -11.68
CA ASN A 132 30.90 8.46 -10.53
C ASN A 132 29.87 9.38 -9.85
N GLU A 133 28.60 8.96 -9.87
CA GLU A 133 27.51 9.65 -9.18
C GLU A 133 27.45 9.26 -7.70
N VAL A 134 27.77 8.00 -7.40
CA VAL A 134 27.86 7.49 -6.03
C VAL A 134 29.21 6.83 -5.77
N PRO A 135 29.72 6.84 -4.52
CA PRO A 135 30.98 6.20 -4.17
C PRO A 135 30.97 4.68 -4.37
N VAL A 136 32.15 4.09 -4.64
CA VAL A 136 32.32 2.63 -4.83
C VAL A 136 31.88 1.83 -3.59
N GLU A 137 31.98 2.42 -2.41
CA GLU A 137 31.55 1.85 -1.13
C GLU A 137 30.09 1.40 -1.16
N HIS A 138 29.24 2.06 -1.94
CA HIS A 138 27.85 1.68 -2.16
C HIS A 138 27.71 0.21 -2.60
N TRP A 139 28.53 -0.23 -3.56
CA TRP A 139 28.51 -1.60 -4.07
C TRP A 139 28.79 -2.62 -2.97
N PHE A 140 29.71 -2.29 -2.06
CA PHE A 140 30.12 -3.16 -0.96
C PHE A 140 29.18 -3.09 0.26
N ARG A 141 28.24 -2.14 0.28
CA ARG A 141 27.17 -2.07 1.28
C ARG A 141 25.98 -2.97 0.99
N LEU A 142 25.80 -3.40 -0.26
CA LEU A 142 24.77 -4.37 -0.62
C LEU A 142 24.93 -5.69 0.19
N GLY A 143 23.86 -6.38 0.48
CA GLY A 143 23.83 -7.56 1.32
C GLY A 143 24.35 -8.78 0.55
N ARG A 144 25.21 -9.58 1.21
CA ARG A 144 25.72 -10.87 0.70
C ARG A 144 25.20 -12.06 1.50
N THR A 145 23.95 -12.00 1.96
CA THR A 145 23.33 -13.12 2.68
C THR A 145 23.22 -14.33 1.75
N LEU A 146 23.70 -15.49 2.20
CA LEU A 146 23.73 -16.71 1.40
C LEU A 146 22.78 -17.76 2.00
N THR A 147 22.20 -18.58 1.14
CA THR A 147 21.36 -19.72 1.49
C THR A 147 21.89 -20.98 0.83
N ARG A 148 21.58 -22.15 1.41
CA ARG A 148 21.80 -23.45 0.76
C ARG A 148 20.55 -23.83 -0.02
N ALA A 149 20.70 -23.90 -1.33
CA ALA A 149 19.61 -24.16 -2.26
C ALA A 149 19.98 -25.37 -3.14
N ALA A 150 19.25 -26.49 -2.98
CA ALA A 150 19.47 -27.73 -3.74
C ALA A 150 20.93 -28.24 -3.77
N GLY A 151 21.66 -28.11 -2.65
CA GLY A 151 23.06 -28.55 -2.54
C GLY A 151 24.10 -27.52 -3.02
N GLU A 152 23.67 -26.37 -3.53
CA GLU A 152 24.54 -25.25 -3.90
C GLU A 152 24.30 -24.01 -3.04
N THR A 153 25.19 -23.03 -3.15
CA THR A 153 25.09 -21.77 -2.41
C THR A 153 24.65 -20.65 -3.35
N ALA A 154 23.60 -19.93 -2.98
CA ALA A 154 23.10 -18.77 -3.73
C ALA A 154 22.89 -17.59 -2.79
N LEU A 155 23.03 -16.37 -3.30
CA LEU A 155 22.60 -15.17 -2.58
C LEU A 155 21.08 -15.16 -2.41
N VAL A 156 20.63 -14.68 -1.26
CA VAL A 156 19.21 -14.48 -0.96
C VAL A 156 18.77 -13.14 -1.57
N SER A 157 17.66 -13.15 -2.29
CA SER A 157 16.98 -11.94 -2.77
C SER A 157 15.77 -11.61 -1.89
N TRP A 158 15.10 -10.48 -2.16
CA TRP A 158 13.94 -10.10 -1.36
C TRP A 158 12.79 -11.09 -1.54
N SER A 159 12.42 -11.37 -2.79
CA SER A 159 11.25 -12.21 -3.12
C SER A 159 11.59 -13.61 -3.63
N GLY A 160 12.86 -13.95 -3.86
CA GLY A 160 13.27 -15.24 -4.43
C GLY A 160 12.89 -15.41 -5.90
N SER A 161 12.67 -14.30 -6.61
CA SER A 161 12.17 -14.26 -7.98
C SER A 161 13.30 -14.50 -8.99
N MET A 162 13.08 -15.31 -10.03
CA MET A 162 14.11 -15.54 -11.05
C MET A 162 14.59 -14.23 -11.72
N PHE A 163 13.69 -13.28 -11.89
CA PHE A 163 13.96 -11.96 -12.46
C PHE A 163 15.04 -11.18 -11.67
N GLU A 164 14.95 -11.13 -10.34
CA GLU A 164 15.91 -10.41 -9.47
C GLU A 164 17.35 -10.89 -9.70
N TYR A 165 17.50 -12.19 -10.01
CA TYR A 165 18.79 -12.81 -10.31
C TYR A 165 19.24 -12.55 -11.76
N LEU A 166 18.39 -12.86 -12.74
CA LEU A 166 18.82 -13.02 -14.13
C LEU A 166 18.57 -11.82 -15.04
N MET A 167 17.73 -10.85 -14.64
CA MET A 167 17.54 -9.64 -15.44
C MET A 167 18.85 -8.87 -15.64
N PRO A 168 19.69 -8.63 -14.61
CA PRO A 168 20.99 -7.98 -14.80
C PRO A 168 21.90 -8.73 -15.78
N ALA A 169 21.85 -10.06 -15.82
CA ALA A 169 22.66 -10.90 -16.71
C ALA A 169 22.31 -10.74 -18.21
N LEU A 170 21.21 -10.06 -18.54
CA LEU A 170 20.88 -9.70 -19.92
C LEU A 170 21.94 -8.78 -20.53
N VAL A 171 22.58 -7.93 -19.72
CA VAL A 171 23.55 -6.93 -20.15
C VAL A 171 24.85 -6.93 -19.35
N MET A 172 24.86 -7.44 -18.11
CA MET A 172 26.07 -7.54 -17.31
C MET A 172 26.76 -8.88 -17.54
N GLN A 173 28.09 -8.87 -17.68
CA GLN A 173 28.87 -10.10 -17.78
C GLN A 173 28.92 -10.82 -16.43
N SER A 174 28.82 -12.15 -16.48
CA SER A 174 29.16 -13.04 -15.37
C SER A 174 30.56 -13.57 -15.56
N PHE A 175 31.40 -13.49 -14.53
CA PHE A 175 32.76 -14.04 -14.56
C PHE A 175 32.80 -15.38 -13.80
N PRO A 176 33.45 -16.40 -14.36
CA PRO A 176 33.54 -17.71 -13.73
C PRO A 176 34.06 -17.65 -12.29
N PHE A 177 33.46 -18.46 -11.41
CA PHE A 177 33.89 -18.62 -10.01
C PHE A 177 33.67 -17.39 -9.10
N THR A 178 32.88 -16.43 -9.54
CA THR A 178 32.44 -15.30 -8.71
C THR A 178 31.20 -15.64 -7.89
N VAL A 179 30.88 -14.81 -6.88
CA VAL A 179 29.65 -14.94 -6.07
C VAL A 179 28.40 -14.92 -6.96
N LEU A 180 28.38 -14.01 -7.94
CA LEU A 180 27.24 -13.83 -8.85
C LEU A 180 27.07 -15.04 -9.76
N ASP A 181 28.17 -15.52 -10.35
CA ASP A 181 28.20 -16.71 -11.20
C ASP A 181 27.65 -17.95 -10.48
N ARG A 182 28.11 -18.19 -9.25
CA ARG A 182 27.60 -19.28 -8.40
C ARG A 182 26.14 -19.09 -8.00
N THR A 183 25.73 -17.85 -7.76
CA THR A 183 24.35 -17.53 -7.41
C THR A 183 23.39 -17.83 -8.57
N TYR A 184 23.78 -17.54 -9.81
CA TYR A 184 22.92 -17.80 -10.98
C TYR A 184 22.65 -19.30 -11.16
N ASP A 185 23.69 -20.13 -11.08
CA ASP A 185 23.55 -21.59 -11.15
C ASP A 185 22.69 -22.14 -9.99
N GLY A 186 22.98 -21.72 -8.76
CA GLY A 186 22.24 -22.14 -7.57
C GLY A 186 20.76 -21.73 -7.60
N ALA A 187 20.44 -20.52 -8.04
CA ALA A 187 19.07 -20.03 -8.16
C ALA A 187 18.27 -20.82 -9.21
N VAL A 188 18.85 -21.07 -10.39
CA VAL A 188 18.21 -21.85 -11.46
C VAL A 188 17.97 -23.29 -11.01
N ARG A 189 18.96 -23.94 -10.40
CA ARG A 189 18.81 -25.31 -9.89
C ARG A 189 17.76 -25.42 -8.80
N ARG A 190 17.69 -24.46 -7.89
CA ARG A 190 16.67 -24.45 -6.84
C ARG A 190 15.27 -24.27 -7.42
N GLN A 191 15.10 -23.39 -8.40
CA GLN A 191 13.85 -23.21 -9.13
C GLN A 191 13.40 -24.50 -9.83
N ILE A 192 14.33 -25.22 -10.48
CA ILE A 192 14.06 -26.53 -11.08
C ILE A 192 13.59 -27.53 -10.01
N ALA A 193 14.32 -27.64 -8.90
CA ALA A 193 13.96 -28.53 -7.80
C ALA A 193 12.60 -28.17 -7.20
N TYR A 194 12.29 -26.88 -7.07
CA TYR A 194 11.03 -26.39 -6.49
C TYR A 194 9.82 -26.75 -7.35
N GLY A 195 9.95 -26.64 -8.68
CA GLY A 195 8.95 -27.11 -9.62
C GLY A 195 8.75 -28.63 -9.53
N ALA A 196 9.85 -29.38 -9.46
CA ALA A 196 9.81 -30.85 -9.33
C ALA A 196 9.12 -31.31 -8.03
N GLU A 197 9.45 -30.68 -6.89
CA GLU A 197 8.82 -30.92 -5.57
C GLU A 197 7.29 -30.73 -5.62
N ARG A 198 6.80 -29.81 -6.46
CA ARG A 198 5.38 -29.47 -6.61
C ARG A 198 4.70 -30.15 -7.80
N GLY A 199 5.44 -30.92 -8.59
CA GLY A 199 4.92 -31.58 -9.79
C GLY A 199 4.45 -30.59 -10.87
N VAL A 200 5.07 -29.40 -10.96
CA VAL A 200 4.76 -28.37 -11.96
C VAL A 200 6.02 -27.96 -12.74
N PRO A 201 5.89 -27.29 -13.91
CA PRO A 201 7.01 -26.65 -14.58
C PRO A 201 7.65 -25.58 -13.68
N TRP A 202 8.89 -25.17 -13.96
CA TRP A 202 9.60 -24.18 -13.15
C TRP A 202 9.71 -22.82 -13.86
N GLY A 203 10.14 -21.79 -13.12
CA GLY A 203 10.17 -20.41 -13.60
C GLY A 203 9.27 -19.49 -12.77
N VAL A 204 9.33 -19.59 -11.44
CA VAL A 204 8.59 -18.71 -10.54
C VAL A 204 9.25 -17.34 -10.57
N SER A 205 8.50 -16.32 -10.99
CA SER A 205 9.01 -14.96 -11.09
C SER A 205 7.87 -13.96 -11.03
N GLU A 206 8.18 -12.67 -10.84
CA GLU A 206 7.18 -11.60 -10.91
C GLU A 206 6.38 -11.68 -12.21
N SER A 207 5.05 -11.71 -12.09
CA SER A 207 4.16 -11.94 -13.23
C SER A 207 2.74 -11.55 -12.91
N ALA A 208 1.92 -11.46 -13.95
CA ALA A 208 0.49 -11.47 -13.84
C ALA A 208 -0.02 -12.87 -13.48
N TYR A 209 -1.11 -12.93 -12.73
CA TYR A 209 -1.69 -14.19 -12.24
C TYR A 209 -3.21 -14.17 -12.41
N ASN A 210 -3.89 -15.29 -12.16
CA ASN A 210 -5.31 -15.45 -12.48
C ASN A 210 -6.24 -14.82 -11.43
N LEU A 211 -6.03 -13.54 -11.18
CA LEU A 211 -7.02 -12.63 -10.61
C LEU A 211 -7.15 -11.42 -11.52
N ARG A 212 -8.38 -10.96 -11.68
CA ARG A 212 -8.73 -9.79 -12.45
C ARG A 212 -9.40 -8.74 -11.58
N ASP A 213 -9.21 -7.47 -11.92
CA ASP A 213 -10.02 -6.38 -11.36
C ASP A 213 -11.41 -6.31 -12.02
N ALA A 214 -12.22 -5.33 -11.61
CA ALA A 214 -13.54 -5.06 -12.16
C ALA A 214 -13.53 -4.83 -13.69
N HIS A 215 -12.39 -4.43 -14.27
CA HIS A 215 -12.22 -4.23 -15.71
C HIS A 215 -11.70 -5.48 -16.44
N GLN A 216 -11.68 -6.64 -15.77
CA GLN A 216 -11.13 -7.89 -16.29
C GLN A 216 -9.61 -7.83 -16.59
N THR A 217 -8.88 -6.87 -15.99
CA THR A 217 -7.43 -6.75 -16.15
C THR A 217 -6.73 -7.66 -15.16
N TYR A 218 -5.84 -8.52 -15.66
CA TYR A 218 -5.03 -9.39 -14.80
C TYR A 218 -4.13 -8.58 -13.86
N GLN A 219 -4.13 -8.94 -12.59
CA GLN A 219 -3.29 -8.30 -11.58
C GLN A 219 -1.86 -8.84 -11.64
N TYR A 220 -0.89 -8.02 -11.20
CA TYR A 220 0.55 -8.27 -11.31
C TYR A 220 1.22 -8.17 -9.94
N ARG A 221 2.11 -9.11 -9.61
CA ARG A 221 2.87 -9.09 -8.34
C ARG A 221 4.13 -9.97 -8.37
N ALA A 222 4.98 -9.79 -7.36
CA ALA A 222 6.18 -10.60 -7.15
C ALA A 222 5.87 -12.00 -6.61
N PHE A 223 6.38 -13.00 -7.33
CA PHE A 223 6.43 -14.41 -6.92
C PHE A 223 7.88 -14.87 -6.88
N GLY A 224 8.18 -15.80 -5.98
CA GLY A 224 9.49 -16.44 -5.95
C GLY A 224 9.54 -17.65 -5.05
N VAL A 225 10.72 -18.28 -5.03
CA VAL A 225 10.96 -19.52 -4.29
C VAL A 225 11.34 -19.17 -2.84
N PRO A 226 10.62 -19.69 -1.82
CA PRO A 226 10.85 -19.36 -0.41
C PRO A 226 12.30 -19.53 0.06
N ASP A 227 12.98 -20.57 -0.41
CA ASP A 227 14.37 -20.87 0.00
C ASP A 227 15.39 -19.86 -0.50
N LEU A 228 15.02 -19.08 -1.53
CA LEU A 228 15.84 -18.02 -2.13
C LEU A 228 15.48 -16.62 -1.59
N ALA A 229 14.50 -16.52 -0.70
CA ALA A 229 13.89 -15.24 -0.32
C ALA A 229 14.10 -14.88 1.16
N LEU A 230 14.20 -13.57 1.44
CA LEU A 230 14.02 -13.03 2.79
C LEU A 230 12.53 -12.96 3.18
N LYS A 231 11.66 -12.64 2.22
CA LYS A 231 10.21 -12.54 2.44
C LYS A 231 9.63 -13.91 2.80
N ARG A 232 8.80 -13.95 3.86
CA ARG A 232 8.08 -15.15 4.29
C ARG A 232 6.73 -15.30 3.57
N GLY A 233 6.19 -16.51 3.53
CA GLY A 233 4.85 -16.79 2.99
C GLY A 233 4.76 -16.97 1.47
N LEU A 234 5.89 -17.01 0.77
CA LEU A 234 5.95 -17.17 -0.70
C LEU A 234 5.52 -18.57 -1.19
N GLY A 235 5.47 -19.57 -0.31
CA GLY A 235 5.07 -20.93 -0.66
C GLY A 235 3.58 -21.11 -0.96
N ARG A 236 2.76 -20.07 -0.67
CA ARG A 236 1.30 -20.09 -0.78
C ARG A 236 0.80 -19.93 -2.21
N ASP A 237 1.55 -19.22 -3.04
CA ASP A 237 1.20 -18.97 -4.44
C ASP A 237 2.19 -19.67 -5.38
N LEU A 238 1.65 -20.36 -6.38
CA LEU A 238 2.41 -21.12 -7.37
C LEU A 238 2.04 -20.64 -8.77
N VAL A 239 2.76 -19.62 -9.22
CA VAL A 239 2.59 -19.02 -10.54
C VAL A 239 3.88 -19.19 -11.32
N ILE A 240 3.77 -19.79 -12.51
CA ILE A 240 4.93 -20.12 -13.36
C ILE A 240 4.94 -19.17 -14.56
N ALA A 241 6.00 -18.38 -14.67
CA ALA A 241 6.16 -17.39 -15.71
C ALA A 241 7.12 -17.90 -16.81
N PRO A 242 6.67 -18.09 -18.07
CA PRO A 242 7.53 -18.62 -19.13
C PRO A 242 8.76 -17.76 -19.42
N TYR A 243 8.66 -16.43 -19.28
CA TYR A 243 9.82 -15.56 -19.50
C TYR A 243 10.97 -15.85 -18.51
N ALA A 244 10.66 -16.30 -17.29
CA ALA A 244 11.66 -16.66 -16.30
C ALA A 244 12.43 -17.92 -16.71
N ALA A 245 11.74 -18.89 -17.32
CA ALA A 245 12.38 -20.04 -17.95
C ALA A 245 13.22 -19.61 -19.15
N ALA A 246 12.79 -18.61 -19.93
CA ALA A 246 13.58 -18.05 -21.01
C ALA A 246 14.86 -17.33 -20.50
N LEU A 247 14.79 -16.56 -19.40
CA LEU A 247 15.96 -15.96 -18.77
C LEU A 247 17.01 -17.02 -18.37
N ALA A 248 16.55 -18.15 -17.83
CA ALA A 248 17.41 -19.26 -17.43
C ALA A 248 18.18 -19.89 -18.60
N SER A 249 17.81 -19.63 -19.86
CA SER A 249 18.58 -20.12 -21.02
C SER A 249 19.99 -19.53 -21.10
N MET A 250 20.24 -18.40 -20.43
CA MET A 250 21.58 -17.82 -20.33
C MET A 250 22.52 -18.62 -19.41
N ILE A 251 21.95 -19.46 -18.54
CA ILE A 251 22.67 -20.26 -17.54
C ILE A 251 22.66 -21.75 -17.94
N ASP A 252 21.48 -22.31 -18.18
CA ASP A 252 21.28 -23.72 -18.57
C ASP A 252 20.28 -23.81 -19.73
N ALA A 253 20.79 -23.60 -20.95
CA ALA A 253 19.98 -23.60 -22.16
C ALA A 253 19.21 -24.92 -22.40
N PRO A 254 19.81 -26.12 -22.27
CA PRO A 254 19.10 -27.37 -22.49
C PRO A 254 17.88 -27.55 -21.57
N ARG A 255 18.03 -27.31 -20.25
CA ARG A 255 16.91 -27.47 -19.31
C ARG A 255 15.86 -26.38 -19.48
N ALA A 256 16.27 -25.14 -19.73
CA ALA A 256 15.37 -24.03 -20.01
C ALA A 256 14.48 -24.32 -21.23
N LEU A 257 15.06 -24.78 -22.33
CA LEU A 257 14.33 -25.12 -23.55
C LEU A 257 13.36 -26.29 -23.35
N ALA A 258 13.79 -27.35 -22.63
CA ALA A 258 12.91 -28.46 -22.30
C ALA A 258 11.69 -28.00 -21.47
N ASN A 259 11.89 -27.10 -20.50
CA ASN A 259 10.82 -26.55 -19.68
C ASN A 259 9.87 -25.63 -20.48
N LEU A 260 10.41 -24.80 -21.38
CA LEU A 260 9.60 -23.97 -22.28
C LEU A 260 8.70 -24.82 -23.19
N ALA A 261 9.20 -25.94 -23.71
CA ALA A 261 8.39 -26.88 -24.49
C ALA A 261 7.23 -27.48 -23.66
N VAL A 262 7.47 -27.78 -22.37
CA VAL A 262 6.40 -28.23 -21.46
C VAL A 262 5.37 -27.12 -21.21
N LEU A 263 5.81 -25.87 -21.07
CA LEU A 263 4.92 -24.71 -20.90
C LEU A 263 4.08 -24.44 -22.16
N GLU A 264 4.67 -24.60 -23.34
CA GLU A 264 3.98 -24.52 -24.64
C GLU A 264 2.86 -25.58 -24.73
N GLN A 265 3.15 -26.84 -24.41
CA GLN A 265 2.15 -27.92 -24.37
C GLN A 265 1.00 -27.65 -23.38
N LYS A 266 1.25 -26.83 -22.35
CA LYS A 266 0.24 -26.38 -21.39
C LYS A 266 -0.54 -25.15 -21.84
N GLY A 267 -0.35 -24.70 -23.08
CA GLY A 267 -1.07 -23.58 -23.68
C GLY A 267 -0.55 -22.21 -23.23
N ALA A 268 0.67 -22.13 -22.68
CA ALA A 268 1.29 -20.86 -22.36
C ALA A 268 1.70 -20.05 -23.61
N LEU A 269 1.90 -20.71 -24.75
CA LEU A 269 2.19 -20.05 -26.02
C LEU A 269 0.90 -19.54 -26.67
N GLY A 270 0.92 -18.30 -27.18
CA GLY A 270 -0.16 -17.76 -28.01
C GLY A 270 0.34 -16.84 -29.12
N PRO A 271 -0.53 -16.05 -29.76
CA PRO A 271 -0.23 -15.34 -31.02
C PRO A 271 0.95 -14.36 -30.95
N TYR A 272 1.20 -13.77 -29.78
CA TYR A 272 2.26 -12.78 -29.56
C TYR A 272 3.50 -13.36 -28.84
N GLY A 273 3.61 -14.69 -28.76
CA GLY A 273 4.63 -15.38 -27.98
C GLY A 273 4.07 -15.95 -26.68
N PHE A 274 4.92 -16.13 -25.67
CA PHE A 274 4.49 -16.70 -24.40
C PHE A 274 3.63 -15.68 -23.66
N ARG A 275 2.49 -16.16 -23.16
CA ARG A 275 1.66 -15.47 -22.20
C ARG A 275 2.41 -15.32 -20.88
N ASP A 276 1.90 -14.42 -20.06
CA ASP A 276 2.63 -13.97 -18.89
C ASP A 276 2.90 -15.06 -17.85
N ALA A 277 1.89 -15.90 -17.59
CA ALA A 277 2.01 -17.00 -16.64
C ALA A 277 0.97 -18.12 -16.79
N LEU A 278 1.27 -19.23 -16.11
CA LEU A 278 0.34 -20.27 -15.71
C LEU A 278 0.14 -20.19 -14.19
N ASP A 279 -1.10 -19.95 -13.75
CA ASP A 279 -1.45 -19.87 -12.33
C ASP A 279 -1.97 -21.23 -11.84
N TYR A 280 -1.21 -21.89 -10.96
CA TYR A 280 -1.59 -23.16 -10.34
C TYR A 280 -2.33 -22.98 -9.01
N THR A 281 -2.35 -21.76 -8.45
CA THR A 281 -3.08 -21.44 -7.22
C THR A 281 -4.55 -21.17 -7.50
N ARG A 282 -4.89 -20.51 -8.61
CA ARG A 282 -6.27 -20.16 -8.97
C ARG A 282 -6.68 -20.81 -10.29
N PRO A 283 -6.82 -22.15 -10.34
CA PRO A 283 -7.19 -22.84 -11.57
C PRO A 283 -8.62 -22.51 -12.02
N LEU A 284 -8.88 -22.65 -13.32
CA LEU A 284 -10.25 -22.65 -13.85
C LEU A 284 -11.00 -23.91 -13.39
N PRO A 285 -12.34 -23.88 -13.23
CA PRO A 285 -13.13 -25.07 -12.89
C PRO A 285 -12.81 -26.25 -13.83
N GLY A 286 -12.47 -27.40 -13.24
CA GLY A 286 -12.12 -28.62 -13.97
C GLY A 286 -10.70 -28.66 -14.57
N ARG A 287 -9.85 -27.65 -14.33
CA ARG A 287 -8.44 -27.63 -14.74
C ARG A 287 -7.50 -27.64 -13.53
N ARG A 288 -6.24 -28.01 -13.75
CA ARG A 288 -5.17 -27.96 -12.72
C ARG A 288 -4.46 -26.61 -12.62
N TYR A 289 -4.68 -25.73 -13.59
CA TYR A 289 -4.11 -24.39 -13.64
C TYR A 289 -4.95 -23.50 -14.57
N ALA A 290 -4.77 -22.20 -14.46
CA ALA A 290 -5.33 -21.20 -15.35
C ALA A 290 -4.23 -20.57 -16.20
N VAL A 291 -4.52 -20.34 -17.48
CA VAL A 291 -3.62 -19.59 -18.37
C VAL A 291 -3.95 -18.11 -18.24
N VAL A 292 -2.96 -17.30 -17.87
CA VAL A 292 -3.11 -15.84 -17.78
C VAL A 292 -3.06 -15.28 -19.20
N GLY A 293 -4.18 -14.77 -19.73
CA GLY A 293 -4.29 -14.29 -21.11
C GLY A 293 -3.55 -12.99 -21.46
N ASN A 294 -2.69 -12.49 -20.56
CA ASN A 294 -1.92 -11.26 -20.72
C ASN A 294 -0.60 -11.51 -21.49
N TYR A 295 -0.11 -10.49 -22.18
CA TYR A 295 1.21 -10.40 -22.79
C TYR A 295 1.94 -9.16 -22.29
N MET A 296 2.96 -9.33 -21.45
CA MET A 296 3.81 -8.22 -21.03
C MET A 296 4.95 -8.00 -22.02
N ALA A 297 4.96 -6.83 -22.66
CA ALA A 297 5.98 -6.47 -23.66
C ALA A 297 7.41 -6.58 -23.10
N HIS A 298 7.62 -6.20 -21.83
CA HIS A 298 8.93 -6.27 -21.19
C HIS A 298 9.37 -7.72 -20.92
N HIS A 299 8.46 -8.62 -20.51
CA HIS A 299 8.76 -10.05 -20.35
C HIS A 299 9.14 -10.71 -21.68
N ILE A 300 8.39 -10.42 -22.74
CA ILE A 300 8.70 -10.91 -24.10
C ILE A 300 10.06 -10.35 -24.54
N GLY A 301 10.28 -9.05 -24.36
CA GLY A 301 11.55 -8.40 -24.71
C GLY A 301 12.75 -9.03 -23.99
N MET A 302 12.65 -9.24 -22.67
CA MET A 302 13.69 -9.92 -21.89
C MET A 302 13.93 -11.35 -22.36
N GLY A 303 12.87 -12.12 -22.64
CA GLY A 303 12.99 -13.48 -23.19
C GLY A 303 13.72 -13.50 -24.54
N LEU A 304 13.41 -12.56 -25.43
CA LEU A 304 14.10 -12.43 -26.73
C LEU A 304 15.58 -12.08 -26.56
N VAL A 305 15.92 -11.18 -25.63
CA VAL A 305 17.31 -10.81 -25.33
C VAL A 305 18.07 -12.00 -24.72
N ALA A 306 17.46 -12.74 -23.79
CA ALA A 306 18.06 -13.93 -23.18
C ALA A 306 18.36 -15.02 -24.22
N LEU A 307 17.40 -15.32 -25.09
CA LEU A 307 17.59 -16.26 -26.20
C LEU A 307 18.65 -15.77 -27.19
N THR A 308 18.67 -14.46 -27.48
CA THR A 308 19.71 -13.87 -28.33
C THR A 308 21.09 -14.05 -27.70
N ASN A 309 21.22 -13.80 -26.40
CA ASN A 309 22.48 -14.01 -25.68
C ASN A 309 22.92 -15.48 -25.72
N ALA A 310 22.00 -16.43 -25.50
CA ALA A 310 22.30 -17.85 -25.58
C ALA A 310 22.75 -18.28 -27.00
N LEU A 311 22.11 -17.74 -28.05
CA LEU A 311 22.42 -18.09 -29.44
C LEU A 311 23.67 -17.41 -30.00
N THR A 312 24.05 -16.26 -29.46
CA THR A 312 25.10 -15.39 -30.01
C THR A 312 26.28 -15.17 -29.06
N ALA A 313 26.45 -16.07 -28.09
CA ALA A 313 27.50 -16.01 -27.08
C ALA A 313 27.57 -14.63 -26.39
N GLY A 314 26.45 -14.23 -25.77
CA GLY A 314 26.35 -13.01 -24.96
C GLY A 314 26.60 -11.71 -25.74
N THR A 315 25.96 -11.53 -26.90
CA THR A 315 26.15 -10.31 -27.71
C THR A 315 25.79 -9.04 -26.93
N TRP A 316 24.72 -9.04 -26.14
CA TRP A 316 24.31 -7.84 -25.40
C TRP A 316 25.27 -7.51 -24.24
N PRO A 317 25.72 -8.48 -23.42
CA PRO A 317 26.78 -8.22 -22.46
C PRO A 317 28.09 -7.75 -23.07
N ARG A 318 28.49 -8.31 -24.22
CA ARG A 318 29.69 -7.85 -24.94
C ARG A 318 29.55 -6.41 -25.45
N ARG A 319 28.35 -5.99 -25.85
CA ARG A 319 28.09 -4.61 -26.29
C ARG A 319 28.07 -3.63 -25.12
N PHE A 320 27.41 -4.00 -24.02
CA PHE A 320 27.34 -3.17 -22.82
C PHE A 320 28.73 -2.92 -22.24
N HIS A 321 29.54 -3.98 -22.10
CA HIS A 321 30.93 -3.90 -21.60
C HIS A 321 31.95 -3.33 -22.60
N ALA A 322 31.54 -3.04 -23.85
CA ALA A 322 32.39 -2.32 -24.80
C ALA A 322 32.40 -0.81 -24.53
N ASP A 323 31.43 -0.30 -23.78
CA ASP A 323 31.37 1.10 -23.38
C ASP A 323 32.46 1.42 -22.34
N ALA A 324 33.16 2.54 -22.50
CA ALA A 324 34.26 2.94 -21.64
C ALA A 324 33.81 3.20 -20.19
N LEU A 325 32.59 3.75 -20.02
CA LEU A 325 31.99 4.02 -18.72
C LEU A 325 31.74 2.71 -17.97
N VAL A 326 31.07 1.76 -18.62
CA VAL A 326 30.80 0.43 -18.05
C VAL A 326 32.10 -0.30 -17.70
N ARG A 327 33.07 -0.27 -18.62
CA ARG A 327 34.36 -0.96 -18.44
C ARG A 327 35.16 -0.43 -17.23
N SER A 328 34.99 0.84 -16.87
CA SER A 328 35.66 1.45 -15.72
C SER A 328 35.24 0.82 -14.37
N ALA A 329 34.01 0.31 -14.28
CA ALA A 329 33.46 -0.29 -13.07
C ALA A 329 33.47 -1.83 -13.09
N GLU A 330 33.96 -2.46 -14.17
CA GLU A 330 33.91 -3.91 -14.38
C GLU A 330 34.56 -4.73 -13.24
N LEU A 331 35.59 -4.17 -12.60
CA LEU A 331 36.28 -4.80 -11.47
C LEU A 331 35.34 -5.17 -10.30
N LEU A 332 34.22 -4.47 -10.14
CA LEU A 332 33.20 -4.77 -9.12
C LEU A 332 32.57 -6.15 -9.28
N LEU A 333 32.60 -6.70 -10.50
CA LEU A 333 32.01 -8.00 -10.82
C LEU A 333 32.95 -9.17 -10.52
N HIS A 334 34.22 -8.92 -10.19
CA HIS A 334 35.23 -9.94 -9.88
C HIS A 334 35.24 -10.37 -8.39
N GLU A 335 34.08 -10.34 -7.72
CA GLU A 335 33.96 -10.71 -6.30
C GLU A 335 34.00 -12.23 -6.12
N ARG A 336 35.03 -12.72 -5.39
CA ARG A 336 35.18 -14.15 -5.05
C ARG A 336 34.20 -14.57 -3.96
N VAL A 337 33.80 -15.84 -3.96
CA VAL A 337 32.97 -16.42 -2.90
C VAL A 337 33.66 -16.28 -1.53
N PRO A 338 33.04 -15.61 -0.54
CA PRO A 338 33.62 -15.43 0.79
C PRO A 338 33.88 -16.78 1.48
N ARG A 339 35.00 -16.88 2.20
CA ARG A 339 35.38 -18.09 2.97
C ARG A 339 34.52 -18.29 4.22
N ARG A 340 33.93 -17.22 4.77
CA ARG A 340 33.07 -17.24 5.95
C ARG A 340 31.64 -16.94 5.49
N LEU A 341 30.80 -17.97 5.50
CA LEU A 341 29.43 -17.90 5.01
C LEU A 341 28.51 -17.57 6.19
N VAL A 342 27.74 -16.49 6.09
CA VAL A 342 26.52 -16.33 6.90
C VAL A 342 25.43 -17.08 6.14
N LEU A 343 25.18 -18.31 6.57
CA LEU A 343 24.15 -19.15 5.98
C LEU A 343 22.84 -18.92 6.71
N GLN A 344 21.82 -18.50 5.97
CA GLN A 344 20.45 -18.56 6.45
C GLN A 344 19.97 -20.03 6.41
N GLU A 345 19.23 -20.45 7.43
CA GLU A 345 18.55 -21.75 7.35
C GLU A 345 17.44 -21.70 6.29
N PRO A 346 17.32 -22.74 5.44
CA PRO A 346 16.23 -22.84 4.47
C PRO A 346 14.88 -22.69 5.16
N GLN A 347 13.96 -21.94 4.54
CA GLN A 347 12.59 -21.82 5.04
C GLN A 347 11.87 -23.16 4.81
N THR A 348 12.08 -24.14 5.69
CA THR A 348 11.40 -25.45 5.61
C THR A 348 9.89 -25.24 5.66
N ALA A 349 9.22 -25.58 4.56
CA ALA A 349 7.77 -25.52 4.48
C ALA A 349 7.17 -26.56 5.42
N ARG A 350 6.59 -26.13 6.56
CA ARG A 350 5.68 -26.99 7.33
C ARG A 350 4.43 -27.22 6.50
N ALA A 351 4.10 -28.49 6.28
CA ALA A 351 3.00 -28.98 5.44
C ALA A 351 1.58 -28.77 6.04
N GLU A 352 1.40 -27.80 6.95
CA GLU A 352 0.14 -27.56 7.67
C GLU A 352 -0.42 -26.14 7.52
N GLU A 353 0.09 -25.31 6.61
CA GLU A 353 -0.60 -24.06 6.25
C GLU A 353 -1.70 -24.35 5.21
N ALA A 354 -2.90 -24.66 5.71
CA ALA A 354 -4.14 -24.74 4.96
C ALA A 354 -4.40 -23.48 4.08
N LEU A 355 -4.92 -23.68 2.86
CA LEU A 355 -5.63 -22.62 2.10
C LEU A 355 -6.96 -22.30 2.83
N PRO A 356 -7.52 -21.06 2.82
CA PRO A 356 -7.58 -20.07 1.72
C PRO A 356 -7.19 -18.60 2.14
N ASP A 357 -7.22 -17.51 1.35
CA ASP A 357 -8.29 -16.91 0.52
C ASP A 357 -7.77 -15.72 -0.39
N PRO A 358 -8.58 -15.12 -1.31
CA PRO A 358 -8.16 -14.31 -2.46
C PRO A 358 -7.61 -12.94 -2.07
N GLU A 359 -7.10 -12.25 -3.08
CA GLU A 359 -6.45 -10.94 -3.05
C GLU A 359 -6.84 -9.98 -1.91
N LEU A 360 -5.84 -9.24 -1.45
CA LEU A 360 -6.05 -7.93 -0.85
C LEU A 360 -6.62 -7.02 -1.95
N GLU A 361 -7.94 -7.00 -2.12
CA GLU A 361 -8.62 -6.02 -2.96
C GLU A 361 -8.27 -4.62 -2.46
N ARG A 362 -7.93 -3.70 -3.38
CA ARG A 362 -7.69 -2.30 -3.03
C ARG A 362 -8.96 -1.76 -2.35
N PRO A 363 -8.85 -1.03 -1.23
CA PRO A 363 -10.00 -0.44 -0.58
C PRO A 363 -10.66 0.52 -1.56
N VAL A 364 -11.98 0.47 -1.60
CA VAL A 364 -12.76 1.46 -2.31
C VAL A 364 -12.65 2.77 -1.52
N VAL A 365 -12.21 3.81 -2.21
CA VAL A 365 -12.05 5.15 -1.64
C VAL A 365 -13.23 6.00 -2.09
N ARG A 366 -14.02 6.49 -1.13
CA ARG A 366 -15.10 7.43 -1.41
C ARG A 366 -14.55 8.84 -1.37
N GLU A 367 -14.74 9.59 -2.44
CA GLU A 367 -14.16 10.92 -2.61
C GLU A 367 -15.22 12.01 -2.49
N VAL A 368 -14.87 13.09 -1.78
CA VAL A 368 -15.68 14.29 -1.65
C VAL A 368 -14.82 15.52 -1.90
N GLU A 369 -15.14 16.31 -2.93
CA GLU A 369 -14.33 17.46 -3.36
C GLU A 369 -14.69 18.76 -2.61
N GLU A 370 -15.87 18.85 -2.01
CA GLU A 370 -16.32 20.05 -1.32
C GLU A 370 -16.83 19.74 0.11
N PRO A 371 -16.58 20.62 1.09
CA PRO A 371 -17.05 20.42 2.45
C PRO A 371 -18.55 20.73 2.63
N GLY A 372 -19.14 21.52 1.74
CA GLY A 372 -20.52 22.00 1.82
C GLY A 372 -21.54 20.99 1.29
N THR A 373 -21.50 19.74 1.75
CA THR A 373 -22.46 18.73 1.29
C THR A 373 -23.79 18.83 2.04
N ALA A 374 -24.89 18.49 1.36
CA ALA A 374 -26.21 18.44 2.00
C ALA A 374 -26.29 17.39 3.12
N GLN A 375 -25.39 16.41 3.10
CA GLN A 375 -25.31 15.34 4.08
C GLN A 375 -23.86 14.98 4.37
N PRO A 376 -23.45 14.99 5.66
CA PRO A 376 -22.12 14.58 6.04
C PRO A 376 -21.83 13.13 5.64
N ARG A 377 -20.80 12.94 4.81
CA ARG A 377 -20.21 11.61 4.57
C ARG A 377 -19.28 11.26 5.73
N VAL A 378 -19.34 10.02 6.20
CA VAL A 378 -18.55 9.54 7.34
C VAL A 378 -17.69 8.34 6.97
N ALA A 379 -16.59 8.18 7.70
CA ALA A 379 -15.78 6.98 7.72
C ALA A 379 -15.67 6.41 9.13
N LEU A 380 -15.76 5.09 9.24
CA LEU A 380 -15.54 4.32 10.47
C LEU A 380 -14.19 3.62 10.38
N LEU A 381 -13.28 3.94 11.29
CA LEU A 381 -11.91 3.43 11.34
C LEU A 381 -11.67 2.62 12.62
N GLY A 382 -10.75 1.65 12.53
CA GLY A 382 -10.41 0.75 13.65
C GLY A 382 -11.53 -0.21 14.02
N HIS A 383 -11.30 -1.08 14.99
CA HIS A 383 -12.30 -1.99 15.55
C HIS A 383 -12.10 -2.08 17.06
N MET A 384 -13.10 -2.61 17.77
CA MET A 384 -13.05 -2.75 19.22
C MET A 384 -11.73 -3.40 19.69
N PRO A 385 -11.01 -2.80 20.67
CA PRO A 385 -11.54 -1.82 21.59
C PRO A 385 -11.47 -0.37 21.12
N TYR A 386 -10.66 0.01 20.13
CA TYR A 386 -10.51 1.43 19.74
C TYR A 386 -11.08 1.73 18.35
N THR A 387 -12.02 2.68 18.30
CA THR A 387 -12.74 3.03 17.06
C THR A 387 -12.87 4.54 16.90
N VAL A 388 -12.90 4.98 15.65
CA VAL A 388 -13.02 6.40 15.31
C VAL A 388 -14.06 6.57 14.20
N MET A 389 -14.91 7.57 14.35
CA MET A 389 -15.74 8.05 13.25
C MET A 389 -15.21 9.42 12.82
N VAL A 390 -14.98 9.61 11.53
CA VAL A 390 -14.52 10.89 10.95
C VAL A 390 -15.45 11.33 9.83
N SER A 391 -15.92 12.57 9.85
CA SER A 391 -16.68 13.15 8.74
C SER A 391 -15.76 13.63 7.62
N HIS A 392 -16.30 13.79 6.41
CA HIS A 392 -15.61 14.43 5.30
C HIS A 392 -15.20 15.89 5.55
N CYS A 393 -15.59 16.51 6.68
CA CYS A 393 -15.11 17.83 7.11
C CYS A 393 -14.02 17.76 8.19
N GLY A 394 -13.71 16.58 8.73
CA GLY A 394 -12.69 16.35 9.75
C GLY A 394 -13.18 16.36 11.21
N SER A 395 -14.48 16.53 11.43
CA SER A 395 -15.12 16.31 12.74
C SER A 395 -15.29 14.83 13.03
N GLY A 396 -15.71 14.48 14.24
CA GLY A 396 -15.97 13.09 14.59
C GLY A 396 -15.78 12.76 16.05
N TYR A 397 -15.60 11.47 16.35
CA TYR A 397 -15.32 10.98 17.70
C TYR A 397 -14.25 9.90 17.70
N SER A 398 -13.62 9.75 18.86
CA SER A 398 -12.74 8.64 19.20
C SER A 398 -13.32 7.93 20.42
N ARG A 399 -13.35 6.59 20.38
CA ARG A 399 -13.98 5.75 21.40
C ARG A 399 -13.08 4.58 21.77
N HIS A 400 -12.99 4.28 23.06
CA HIS A 400 -12.38 3.06 23.58
C HIS A 400 -13.44 2.25 24.33
N GLU A 401 -13.80 1.10 23.78
CA GLU A 401 -14.91 0.26 24.23
C GLU A 401 -16.22 1.06 24.31
N ASP A 402 -16.79 1.19 25.50
CA ASP A 402 -17.99 1.97 25.74
C ASP A 402 -17.70 3.45 26.09
N LEU A 403 -16.45 3.83 26.27
CA LEU A 403 -16.01 5.14 26.72
C LEU A 403 -15.72 6.10 25.56
N ALA A 404 -16.30 7.29 25.60
CA ALA A 404 -15.91 8.39 24.74
C ALA A 404 -14.53 8.91 25.16
N ILE A 405 -13.58 8.96 24.22
CA ILE A 405 -12.28 9.59 24.44
C ILE A 405 -12.37 11.07 24.13
N THR A 406 -12.96 11.41 22.98
CA THR A 406 -13.24 12.78 22.56
C THR A 406 -14.75 13.06 22.55
N ARG A 407 -15.14 14.27 22.96
CA ARG A 407 -16.55 14.68 22.97
C ARG A 407 -17.09 14.77 21.54
N TRP A 408 -18.29 14.24 21.34
CA TRP A 408 -19.01 14.35 20.08
C TRP A 408 -20.52 14.43 20.25
N ARG A 409 -21.18 15.12 19.30
CA ARG A 409 -22.63 15.21 19.18
C ARG A 409 -23.03 15.00 17.73
N ALA A 410 -24.09 14.22 17.52
CA ALA A 410 -24.74 14.07 16.23
C ALA A 410 -25.50 15.36 15.88
N ASP A 411 -24.78 16.39 15.44
CA ASP A 411 -25.35 17.66 14.97
C ASP A 411 -24.78 18.00 13.59
N GLY A 412 -25.55 17.65 12.55
CA GLY A 412 -25.19 17.92 11.16
C GLY A 412 -25.23 19.39 10.77
N THR A 413 -25.68 20.30 11.64
CA THR A 413 -25.73 21.74 11.34
C THR A 413 -24.47 22.48 11.74
N SER A 414 -23.88 22.13 12.89
CA SER A 414 -22.67 22.78 13.43
C SER A 414 -21.39 21.98 13.19
N ASP A 415 -21.48 20.66 13.36
CA ASP A 415 -20.44 19.65 13.17
C ASP A 415 -19.07 20.04 13.80
N SER A 416 -19.12 20.68 14.98
CA SER A 416 -17.98 21.38 15.58
C SER A 416 -17.27 20.62 16.70
N THR A 417 -17.48 19.30 16.79
CA THR A 417 -16.93 18.43 17.86
C THR A 417 -16.02 17.35 17.31
N GLY A 418 -15.00 16.98 18.09
CA GLY A 418 -14.04 15.93 17.74
C GLY A 418 -12.61 16.33 18.06
N GLN A 419 -11.68 15.73 17.31
CA GLN A 419 -10.25 16.05 17.38
C GLN A 419 -9.83 16.83 16.13
N PHE A 420 -9.19 17.97 16.34
CA PHE A 420 -8.85 18.94 15.31
C PHE A 420 -7.37 19.28 15.32
N CYS A 421 -6.87 19.77 14.19
CA CYS A 421 -5.55 20.38 14.08
C CYS A 421 -5.68 21.73 13.37
N TYR A 422 -5.30 22.80 14.07
CA TYR A 422 -5.24 24.14 13.53
C TYR A 422 -3.87 24.38 12.89
N VAL A 423 -3.88 25.06 11.75
CA VAL A 423 -2.69 25.44 11.02
C VAL A 423 -2.64 26.97 10.98
N ARG A 424 -1.52 27.54 11.42
CA ARG A 424 -1.28 28.99 11.37
C ARG A 424 0.01 29.28 10.62
N ASP A 425 -0.09 30.04 9.55
CA ASP A 425 1.07 30.66 8.92
C ASP A 425 1.49 31.86 9.77
N VAL A 426 2.61 31.73 10.48
CA VAL A 426 3.12 32.79 11.37
C VAL A 426 3.57 34.00 10.56
N SER A 427 4.08 33.77 9.35
CA SER A 427 4.59 34.82 8.47
C SER A 427 3.46 35.64 7.82
N ALA A 428 2.38 34.97 7.40
CA ALA A 428 1.23 35.64 6.77
C ALA A 428 0.09 36.01 7.74
N GLY A 429 0.11 35.47 8.96
CA GLY A 429 -0.96 35.65 9.95
C GLY A 429 -2.28 34.93 9.62
N ARG A 430 -2.28 34.03 8.61
CA ARG A 430 -3.47 33.27 8.20
C ARG A 430 -3.65 32.04 9.08
N VAL A 431 -4.90 31.70 9.38
CA VAL A 431 -5.28 30.55 10.21
C VAL A 431 -6.35 29.74 9.49
N TRP A 432 -6.14 28.44 9.42
CA TRP A 432 -7.10 27.46 8.90
C TRP A 432 -7.05 26.16 9.71
N SER A 433 -7.81 25.16 9.29
CA SER A 433 -7.80 23.83 9.88
C SER A 433 -7.16 22.84 8.92
N ALA A 434 -6.51 21.80 9.42
CA ALA A 434 -5.88 20.78 8.57
C ALA A 434 -6.89 19.95 7.74
N ALA A 435 -8.18 20.04 8.09
CA ALA A 435 -9.32 19.60 7.30
C ALA A 435 -10.24 20.82 7.00
N HIS A 436 -11.57 20.70 7.13
CA HIS A 436 -12.47 21.85 6.99
C HIS A 436 -12.87 22.44 8.35
N GLN A 437 -13.31 21.57 9.27
CA GLN A 437 -13.63 21.93 10.65
C GLN A 437 -12.34 22.04 11.49
N PRO A 438 -12.33 22.88 12.55
CA PRO A 438 -13.45 23.67 13.04
C PRO A 438 -13.46 25.12 12.54
N VAL A 439 -12.40 25.62 11.89
CA VAL A 439 -12.33 27.03 11.48
C VAL A 439 -13.30 27.33 10.34
N CYS A 440 -13.54 26.37 9.44
CA CYS A 440 -14.32 26.53 8.20
C CYS A 440 -13.82 27.69 7.33
N ALA A 441 -12.51 27.96 7.37
CA ALA A 441 -11.89 28.85 6.40
C ALA A 441 -12.14 28.30 4.98
N PRO A 442 -12.41 29.15 3.98
CA PRO A 442 -12.46 28.72 2.59
C PRO A 442 -11.08 28.21 2.15
N ALA A 443 -11.05 27.13 1.39
CA ALA A 443 -9.83 26.56 0.79
C ALA A 443 -9.78 26.90 -0.70
N ASP A 444 -8.58 26.99 -1.28
CA ASP A 444 -8.44 27.10 -2.74
C ASP A 444 -8.75 25.76 -3.42
N ARG A 445 -8.39 24.66 -2.76
CA ARG A 445 -8.73 23.29 -3.14
C ARG A 445 -9.00 22.47 -1.89
N TYR A 446 -9.99 21.60 -1.95
CA TYR A 446 -10.31 20.65 -0.89
C TYR A 446 -10.60 19.28 -1.49
N ARG A 447 -10.25 18.22 -0.77
CA ARG A 447 -10.58 16.85 -1.12
C ARG A 447 -10.55 15.98 0.13
N ALA A 448 -11.60 15.22 0.38
CA ALA A 448 -11.65 14.20 1.41
C ALA A 448 -11.74 12.82 0.77
N LEU A 449 -10.83 11.93 1.15
CA LEU A 449 -10.74 10.54 0.71
C LEU A 449 -11.07 9.63 1.89
N LEU A 450 -12.23 8.99 1.83
CA LEU A 450 -12.78 8.15 2.89
C LEU A 450 -12.61 6.68 2.53
N ALA A 451 -11.46 6.10 2.86
CA ALA A 451 -11.20 4.66 2.74
C ALA A 451 -11.60 3.92 4.03
N THR A 452 -11.55 2.58 3.99
CA THR A 452 -11.89 1.76 5.18
C THR A 452 -10.72 1.68 6.16
N ASP A 453 -9.48 1.78 5.69
CA ASP A 453 -8.27 1.72 6.52
C ASP A 453 -7.82 3.10 7.03
N ARG A 454 -8.07 4.15 6.26
CA ARG A 454 -7.65 5.52 6.57
C ARG A 454 -8.57 6.58 5.97
N VAL A 455 -8.53 7.77 6.54
CA VAL A 455 -9.12 8.99 5.96
C VAL A 455 -8.00 9.96 5.59
N THR A 456 -8.07 10.53 4.39
CA THR A 456 -7.10 11.54 3.93
C THR A 456 -7.82 12.82 3.55
N PHE A 457 -7.35 13.96 4.06
CA PHE A 457 -7.75 15.30 3.63
C PHE A 457 -6.60 15.93 2.85
N ASP A 458 -6.85 16.37 1.63
CA ASP A 458 -5.94 17.19 0.84
C ASP A 458 -6.54 18.59 0.70
N ARG A 459 -5.78 19.62 1.06
CA ARG A 459 -6.24 21.00 1.04
C ARG A 459 -5.11 21.95 0.65
N SER A 460 -5.42 23.03 -0.05
CA SER A 460 -4.47 24.12 -0.32
C SER A 460 -4.99 25.47 0.16
N ASP A 461 -4.12 26.25 0.81
CA ASP A 461 -4.42 27.58 1.33
C ASP A 461 -3.29 28.57 0.92
N GLY A 462 -3.40 29.13 -0.28
CA GLY A 462 -2.33 29.85 -0.97
C GLY A 462 -1.16 28.93 -1.32
N ASP A 463 0.05 29.32 -0.91
CA ASP A 463 1.29 28.58 -1.20
C ASP A 463 1.47 27.29 -0.38
N ILE A 464 0.61 27.03 0.62
CA ILE A 464 0.74 25.88 1.51
C ILE A 464 -0.28 24.81 1.17
N GLU A 465 0.21 23.62 0.84
CA GLU A 465 -0.59 22.41 0.74
C GLU A 465 -0.55 21.66 2.07
N THR A 466 -1.71 21.23 2.56
CA THR A 466 -1.87 20.47 3.79
C THR A 466 -2.53 19.13 3.46
N ARG A 467 -1.83 18.03 3.75
CA ARG A 467 -2.35 16.66 3.70
C ARG A 467 -2.48 16.11 5.11
N THR A 468 -3.67 15.68 5.50
CA THR A 468 -3.92 15.04 6.80
C THR A 468 -4.36 13.60 6.60
N GLU A 469 -3.64 12.65 7.18
CA GLU A 469 -4.00 11.22 7.16
C GLU A 469 -4.35 10.74 8.56
N ILE A 470 -5.48 10.05 8.69
CA ILE A 470 -6.02 9.55 9.95
C ILE A 470 -6.17 8.04 9.86
N ALA A 471 -5.61 7.32 10.83
CA ALA A 471 -5.72 5.87 10.93
C ALA A 471 -5.75 5.42 12.39
N VAL A 472 -6.27 4.21 12.60
CA VAL A 472 -6.37 3.58 13.92
C VAL A 472 -5.54 2.31 13.93
N VAL A 473 -4.80 2.09 15.03
CA VAL A 473 -4.08 0.86 15.32
C VAL A 473 -4.75 0.19 16.52
N PRO A 474 -5.74 -0.69 16.30
CA PRO A 474 -6.53 -1.27 17.39
C PRO A 474 -5.69 -2.04 18.42
N ALA A 475 -4.64 -2.73 17.97
CA ALA A 475 -3.73 -3.49 18.83
C ALA A 475 -3.02 -2.63 19.88
N ASP A 476 -2.77 -1.34 19.57
CA ASP A 476 -2.18 -0.38 20.49
C ASP A 476 -3.23 0.55 21.12
N SER A 477 -4.52 0.40 20.78
CA SER A 477 -5.60 1.34 21.15
C SER A 477 -5.23 2.79 20.87
N ALA A 478 -4.69 3.02 19.67
CA ALA A 478 -4.12 4.30 19.25
C ALA A 478 -4.77 4.83 17.96
N GLU A 479 -5.03 6.13 17.93
CA GLU A 479 -5.40 6.90 16.74
C GLU A 479 -4.23 7.81 16.36
N VAL A 480 -3.82 7.73 15.10
CA VAL A 480 -2.75 8.56 14.53
C VAL A 480 -3.34 9.55 13.53
N ARG A 481 -2.96 10.81 13.67
CA ARG A 481 -3.23 11.89 12.72
C ARG A 481 -1.91 12.49 12.23
N ARG A 482 -1.51 12.15 11.00
CA ARG A 482 -0.31 12.69 10.35
C ARG A 482 -0.68 13.90 9.51
N VAL A 483 -0.10 15.06 9.82
CA VAL A 483 -0.26 16.30 9.03
C VAL A 483 1.04 16.57 8.28
N THR A 484 0.98 16.49 6.95
CA THR A 484 2.05 16.85 6.03
C THR A 484 1.78 18.22 5.44
N LEU A 485 2.71 19.14 5.60
CA LEU A 485 2.68 20.48 5.04
C LEU A 485 3.72 20.59 3.93
N THR A 486 3.35 21.14 2.78
CA THR A 486 4.26 21.41 1.65
C THR A 486 4.20 22.88 1.29
N ASN A 487 5.36 23.54 1.24
CA ASN A 487 5.47 24.93 0.82
C ASN A 487 5.77 25.01 -0.68
N ASN A 488 4.75 25.28 -1.48
CA ASN A 488 4.85 25.45 -2.93
C ASN A 488 5.27 26.89 -3.33
N GLY A 489 5.46 27.78 -2.35
CA GLY A 489 5.90 29.15 -2.56
C GLY A 489 7.42 29.30 -2.68
N SER A 490 7.86 30.51 -3.03
CA SER A 490 9.28 30.86 -3.20
C SER A 490 9.96 31.40 -1.93
N VAL A 491 9.20 31.60 -0.85
CA VAL A 491 9.69 32.19 0.41
C VAL A 491 9.57 31.14 1.53
N PRO A 492 10.56 31.02 2.43
CA PRO A 492 10.44 30.17 3.61
C PRO A 492 9.26 30.58 4.50
N ARG A 493 8.53 29.59 5.01
CA ARG A 493 7.36 29.79 5.89
C ARG A 493 7.58 29.10 7.23
N GLU A 494 7.17 29.75 8.31
CA GLU A 494 7.06 29.13 9.63
C GLU A 494 5.58 28.85 9.91
N ILE A 495 5.26 27.56 10.06
CA ILE A 495 3.89 27.10 10.26
C ILE A 495 3.76 26.52 11.67
N GLU A 496 2.77 26.99 12.40
CA GLU A 496 2.40 26.50 13.72
C GLU A 496 1.23 25.51 13.59
N LEU A 497 1.41 24.30 14.12
CA LEU A 497 0.41 23.26 14.21
C LEU A 497 -0.06 23.16 15.65
N THR A 498 -1.37 23.26 15.88
CA THR A 498 -1.96 23.16 17.22
C THR A 498 -3.07 22.10 17.21
N SER A 499 -2.86 20.98 17.90
CA SER A 499 -3.91 19.97 18.08
C SER A 499 -4.95 20.43 19.10
N TYR A 500 -6.14 19.87 19.04
CA TYR A 500 -7.21 20.14 19.99
C TYR A 500 -8.19 18.97 20.06
N GLY A 501 -8.57 18.54 21.25
CA GLY A 501 -9.67 17.60 21.48
C GLY A 501 -10.23 17.75 22.90
N GLU A 502 -11.56 17.73 23.03
CA GLU A 502 -12.24 17.79 24.33
C GLU A 502 -12.30 16.39 24.96
N ILE A 503 -11.65 16.18 26.11
CA ILE A 503 -11.42 14.84 26.68
C ILE A 503 -12.52 14.46 27.68
N VAL A 504 -13.05 13.25 27.53
CA VAL A 504 -14.23 12.79 28.30
C VAL A 504 -13.91 11.63 29.23
N LEU A 505 -13.38 10.53 28.70
CA LEU A 505 -13.05 9.27 29.42
C LEU A 505 -14.25 8.68 30.18
N ALA A 506 -15.45 8.78 29.62
CA ALA A 506 -16.69 8.31 30.23
C ALA A 506 -17.69 7.86 29.15
N PRO A 507 -18.74 7.09 29.48
CA PRO A 507 -19.79 6.76 28.53
C PRO A 507 -20.42 8.02 27.90
N PRO A 508 -20.72 8.02 26.58
CA PRO A 508 -21.24 9.20 25.88
C PRO A 508 -22.48 9.83 26.53
N ASP A 509 -23.44 9.02 26.98
CA ASP A 509 -24.68 9.53 27.58
C ASP A 509 -24.44 10.18 28.95
N ALA A 510 -23.43 9.71 29.69
CA ALA A 510 -23.04 10.34 30.96
C ALA A 510 -22.44 11.74 30.73
N ASP A 511 -21.62 11.92 29.69
CA ASP A 511 -21.12 13.25 29.29
C ASP A 511 -22.26 14.14 28.77
N ARG A 512 -23.20 13.60 28.00
CA ARG A 512 -24.37 14.36 27.52
C ARG A 512 -25.25 14.86 28.66
N ALA A 513 -25.50 14.04 29.67
CA ALA A 513 -26.35 14.39 30.80
C ALA A 513 -25.67 15.40 31.74
N HIS A 514 -24.38 15.21 32.05
CA HIS A 514 -23.67 15.98 33.07
C HIS A 514 -22.24 16.36 32.67
N PRO A 515 -22.03 17.16 31.60
CA PRO A 515 -20.70 17.42 31.06
C PRO A 515 -19.80 18.16 32.07
N ALA A 516 -20.27 19.26 32.64
CA ALA A 516 -19.49 20.07 33.58
C ALA A 516 -19.10 19.30 34.85
N PHE A 517 -19.99 18.46 35.38
CA PHE A 517 -19.69 17.62 36.54
C PHE A 517 -18.75 16.47 36.18
N GLY A 518 -18.91 15.90 34.99
CA GLY A 518 -18.06 14.83 34.46
C GLY A 518 -16.60 15.26 34.30
N SER A 519 -16.36 16.48 33.84
CA SER A 519 -15.03 17.06 33.64
C SER A 519 -14.19 17.17 34.92
N LEU A 520 -14.82 17.38 36.08
CA LEU A 520 -14.12 17.53 37.38
C LEU A 520 -13.37 16.27 37.84
N PHE A 521 -13.63 15.12 37.21
CA PHE A 521 -12.99 13.84 37.55
C PHE A 521 -11.76 13.55 36.69
N VAL A 522 -11.47 14.37 35.68
CA VAL A 522 -10.33 14.17 34.78
C VAL A 522 -9.15 14.99 35.28
N GLU A 523 -8.01 14.35 35.44
CA GLU A 523 -6.75 14.99 35.81
C GLU A 523 -5.75 14.85 34.67
N THR A 524 -5.03 15.92 34.37
CA THR A 524 -4.07 15.98 33.26
C THR A 524 -2.64 16.21 33.74
N GLU A 525 -1.65 15.79 32.96
CA GLU A 525 -0.24 15.98 33.29
C GLU A 525 0.59 16.13 32.00
N TRP A 526 1.60 17.01 32.01
CA TRP A 526 2.52 17.25 30.89
C TRP A 526 3.83 16.49 31.09
N HIS A 527 4.29 15.83 30.03
CA HIS A 527 5.48 15.00 30.01
C HIS A 527 6.43 15.49 28.92
N GLU A 528 7.46 16.24 29.31
CA GLU A 528 8.42 16.83 28.37
C GLU A 528 9.25 15.77 27.62
N TRP A 529 9.60 14.67 28.29
CA TRP A 529 10.51 13.63 27.76
C TRP A 529 9.97 12.89 26.53
N CYS A 530 8.64 12.77 26.38
CA CYS A 530 7.98 12.21 25.19
C CYS A 530 7.05 13.21 24.50
N THR A 531 7.11 14.49 24.88
CA THR A 531 6.23 15.56 24.41
C THR A 531 4.75 15.15 24.38
N ALA A 532 4.25 14.73 25.54
CA ALA A 532 2.90 14.19 25.68
C ALA A 532 2.10 14.85 26.81
N VAL A 533 0.78 14.94 26.63
CA VAL A 533 -0.15 15.21 27.73
C VAL A 533 -0.88 13.91 28.04
N THR A 534 -0.95 13.54 29.32
CA THR A 534 -1.79 12.43 29.79
C THR A 534 -3.05 12.95 30.46
N ALA A 535 -4.13 12.17 30.40
CA ALA A 535 -5.33 12.35 31.19
C ALA A 535 -5.72 11.02 31.84
N THR A 536 -6.21 11.08 33.07
CA THR A 536 -6.83 9.95 33.76
C THR A 536 -8.11 10.39 34.44
N ARG A 537 -9.07 9.48 34.55
CA ARG A 537 -10.30 9.73 35.29
C ARG A 537 -10.20 9.12 36.67
N ARG A 538 -10.40 9.93 37.70
CA ARG A 538 -10.45 9.48 39.09
C ARG A 538 -11.61 8.49 39.29
N PRO A 539 -11.34 7.25 39.74
CA PRO A 539 -12.39 6.28 40.06
C PRO A 539 -13.33 6.82 41.14
N ARG A 540 -14.63 6.60 40.97
CA ARG A 540 -15.67 6.97 41.94
C ARG A 540 -15.98 5.84 42.92
N SER A 541 -15.52 4.62 42.64
CA SER A 541 -15.66 3.45 43.49
C SER A 541 -14.44 2.54 43.40
N ALA A 542 -14.27 1.64 44.37
CA ALA A 542 -13.16 0.69 44.38
C ALA A 542 -13.23 -0.36 43.26
N THR A 543 -14.39 -0.53 42.61
CA THR A 543 -14.61 -1.47 41.51
C THR A 543 -14.46 -0.83 40.13
N GLU A 544 -14.40 0.50 40.05
CA GLU A 544 -14.24 1.24 38.79
C GLU A 544 -12.78 1.19 38.34
N ARG A 545 -12.55 0.74 37.10
CA ARG A 545 -11.20 0.60 36.54
C ARG A 545 -10.69 1.97 36.09
N ALA A 546 -9.45 2.28 36.46
CA ALA A 546 -8.78 3.48 35.95
C ALA A 546 -8.47 3.31 34.45
N VAL A 547 -8.62 4.40 33.70
CA VAL A 547 -8.27 4.48 32.29
C VAL A 547 -7.33 5.65 32.10
N TRP A 548 -6.22 5.39 31.41
CA TRP A 548 -5.20 6.36 31.08
C TRP A 548 -5.27 6.66 29.59
N CYS A 549 -5.28 7.94 29.25
CA CYS A 549 -5.21 8.41 27.89
C CYS A 549 -3.98 9.32 27.74
N ALA A 550 -3.29 9.26 26.61
CA ALA A 550 -2.25 10.22 26.28
C ALA A 550 -2.45 10.78 24.87
N HIS A 551 -1.97 12.00 24.68
CA HIS A 551 -1.82 12.64 23.39
C HIS A 551 -0.37 13.06 23.20
N VAL A 552 0.23 12.62 22.11
CA VAL A 552 1.67 12.68 21.86
C VAL A 552 1.89 13.37 20.52
N VAL A 553 2.90 14.25 20.46
CA VAL A 553 3.44 14.74 19.18
C VAL A 553 4.78 14.07 18.90
N ASP A 554 5.03 13.74 17.65
CA ASP A 554 6.32 13.16 17.26
C ASP A 554 7.49 14.14 17.43
N SER A 555 8.69 13.59 17.45
CA SER A 555 9.97 14.30 17.55
C SER A 555 10.41 15.03 16.27
N GLY A 556 9.56 15.10 15.23
CA GLY A 556 9.82 15.46 13.83
C GLY A 556 11.07 16.28 13.50
N ARG A 557 11.82 15.85 12.47
CA ARG A 557 13.12 16.44 12.04
C ARG A 557 13.09 17.92 11.67
N HIS A 558 11.95 18.44 11.24
CA HIS A 558 11.78 19.83 10.77
C HIS A 558 11.13 20.75 11.81
N ARG A 559 10.98 20.26 13.05
CA ARG A 559 10.41 21.00 14.17
C ARG A 559 11.37 22.10 14.63
N VAL A 560 10.81 23.26 14.94
CA VAL A 560 11.53 24.42 15.47
C VAL A 560 10.92 24.83 16.80
N GLY A 561 11.77 25.08 17.80
CA GLY A 561 11.36 25.46 19.14
C GLY A 561 10.85 24.28 19.99
N SER A 562 10.38 24.60 21.19
CA SER A 562 9.81 23.62 22.11
C SER A 562 8.33 23.36 21.83
N VAL A 563 7.87 22.15 22.14
CA VAL A 563 6.44 21.84 22.17
C VAL A 563 5.83 22.45 23.43
N THR A 564 4.64 23.02 23.29
CA THR A 564 3.87 23.55 24.42
C THR A 564 2.49 22.93 24.45
N CYS A 565 1.86 22.91 25.62
CA CYS A 565 0.57 22.27 25.82
C CYS A 565 -0.48 23.20 26.46
N GLU A 566 -1.74 22.85 26.25
CA GLU A 566 -2.88 23.43 26.98
C GLU A 566 -3.84 22.30 27.35
N THR A 567 -4.32 22.33 28.59
CA THR A 567 -5.31 21.36 29.07
C THR A 567 -6.60 21.99 29.58
N ASP A 568 -6.65 23.32 29.74
CA ASP A 568 -7.85 24.04 30.14
C ASP A 568 -8.58 24.62 28.92
N ARG A 569 -9.80 24.13 28.65
CA ARG A 569 -10.62 24.59 27.52
C ARG A 569 -10.92 26.09 27.59
N SER A 570 -11.14 26.64 28.78
CA SER A 570 -11.46 28.05 28.97
C SER A 570 -10.29 28.96 28.60
N ARG A 571 -9.05 28.51 28.85
CA ARG A 571 -7.81 29.18 28.45
C ARG A 571 -7.57 29.08 26.95
N PHE A 572 -7.85 27.92 26.36
CA PHE A 572 -7.66 27.69 24.93
C PHE A 572 -8.68 28.46 24.06
N LEU A 573 -9.97 28.31 24.35
CA LEU A 573 -11.05 28.95 23.59
C LEU A 573 -11.18 30.43 23.94
N GLY A 574 -11.16 30.76 25.23
CA GLY A 574 -11.45 32.10 25.73
C GLY A 574 -12.94 32.35 25.94
N ARG A 575 -13.26 33.31 26.82
CA ARG A 575 -14.65 33.68 27.16
C ARG A 575 -15.40 34.20 25.93
N GLY A 576 -16.58 33.64 25.65
CA GLY A 576 -17.46 34.07 24.56
C GLY A 576 -17.03 33.61 23.16
N ARG A 577 -16.05 32.70 23.08
CA ARG A 577 -15.50 32.16 21.84
C ARG A 577 -15.85 30.68 21.66
N SER A 578 -15.47 30.13 20.51
CA SER A 578 -15.73 28.74 20.13
C SER A 578 -14.50 28.12 19.46
N THR A 579 -14.57 26.84 19.12
CA THR A 579 -13.55 26.13 18.34
C THR A 579 -13.32 26.75 16.96
N ARG A 580 -14.25 27.56 16.44
CA ARG A 580 -14.07 28.28 15.18
C ARG A 580 -13.06 29.43 15.29
N GLN A 581 -12.96 30.06 16.47
CA GLN A 581 -12.13 31.25 16.69
C GLN A 581 -11.56 31.28 18.12
N PRO A 582 -10.70 30.32 18.49
CA PRO A 582 -10.13 30.23 19.84
C PRO A 582 -9.08 31.33 20.09
N VAL A 583 -9.03 31.86 21.32
CA VAL A 583 -8.04 32.88 21.72
C VAL A 583 -6.61 32.39 21.63
N ALA A 584 -6.37 31.08 21.79
CA ALA A 584 -5.06 30.47 21.61
C ALA A 584 -4.46 30.72 20.21
N LEU A 585 -5.29 31.01 19.20
CA LEU A 585 -4.85 31.28 17.83
C LEU A 585 -4.77 32.76 17.48
N ASP A 586 -5.04 33.69 18.40
CA ASP A 586 -4.95 35.14 18.10
C ASP A 586 -3.49 35.58 17.89
N ARG A 587 -2.59 35.10 18.75
CA ARG A 587 -1.16 35.46 18.76
C ARG A 587 -0.29 34.23 18.61
N ALA A 588 0.78 34.35 17.83
CA ALA A 588 1.84 33.35 17.81
C ALA A 588 2.54 33.33 19.19
N GLY A 589 2.77 32.15 19.73
CA GLY A 589 3.40 32.01 21.04
C GLY A 589 3.18 30.66 21.70
N PRO A 590 3.84 30.42 22.84
CA PRO A 590 3.60 29.24 23.64
C PRO A 590 2.17 29.22 24.18
N LEU A 591 1.60 28.01 24.32
CA LEU A 591 0.39 27.80 25.10
C LEU A 591 0.67 28.01 26.61
N SER A 592 -0.37 28.16 27.43
CA SER A 592 -0.16 28.58 28.82
C SER A 592 0.38 27.48 29.75
N GLY A 593 0.36 26.22 29.31
CA GLY A 593 0.94 25.10 30.04
C GLY A 593 0.15 24.66 31.27
N THR A 594 -1.14 25.00 31.37
CA THR A 594 -1.95 24.53 32.50
C THR A 594 -2.11 23.02 32.45
N THR A 595 -1.96 22.36 33.60
CA THR A 595 -2.12 20.92 33.81
C THR A 595 -2.68 20.65 35.21
N GLY A 596 -3.08 19.41 35.47
CA GLY A 596 -3.66 18.97 36.74
C GLY A 596 -5.18 18.84 36.67
N ALA A 597 -5.85 19.14 37.77
CA ALA A 597 -7.31 19.12 37.89
C ALA A 597 -7.93 20.42 37.34
N VAL A 598 -8.00 20.51 36.01
CA VAL A 598 -8.65 21.62 35.30
C VAL A 598 -10.17 21.47 35.27
N LEU A 599 -10.91 22.57 35.10
CA LEU A 599 -12.38 22.54 35.14
C LEU A 599 -13.01 21.91 33.90
N ASP A 600 -12.38 22.07 32.74
CA ASP A 600 -12.87 21.59 31.44
C ASP A 600 -11.68 21.09 30.62
N PRO A 601 -11.36 19.78 30.69
CA PRO A 601 -10.12 19.20 30.18
C PRO A 601 -10.12 19.09 28.65
N ILE A 602 -9.01 19.50 28.05
CA ILE A 602 -8.69 19.28 26.64
C ILE A 602 -7.31 18.66 26.50
N PHE A 603 -7.04 18.08 25.33
CA PHE A 603 -5.69 17.87 24.85
C PHE A 603 -5.39 18.88 23.76
N SER A 604 -4.34 19.67 23.96
CA SER A 604 -3.78 20.52 22.93
C SER A 604 -2.26 20.51 23.02
N LEU A 605 -1.62 20.19 21.90
CA LEU A 605 -0.19 20.28 21.70
C LEU A 605 0.09 21.26 20.57
N ARG A 606 1.03 22.17 20.80
CA ARG A 606 1.49 23.14 19.81
C ARG A 606 2.94 22.89 19.46
N THR A 607 3.19 22.81 18.17
CA THR A 607 4.53 22.69 17.60
C THR A 607 4.68 23.59 16.39
N ARG A 608 5.92 23.88 15.99
CA ARG A 608 6.22 24.69 14.81
C ARG A 608 7.14 23.95 13.88
N VAL A 609 6.95 24.17 12.59
CA VAL A 609 7.83 23.66 11.54
C VAL A 609 8.27 24.81 10.65
N ARG A 610 9.52 24.75 10.19
CA ARG A 610 10.05 25.68 9.21
C ARG A 610 10.18 24.98 7.86
N LEU A 611 9.53 25.54 6.85
CA LEU A 611 9.50 25.01 5.50
C LEU A 611 10.23 25.98 4.56
N GLY A 612 11.32 25.52 3.94
CA GLY A 612 11.92 26.19 2.80
C GLY A 612 11.03 26.12 1.55
N PRO A 613 11.37 26.85 0.48
CA PRO A 613 10.70 26.75 -0.81
C PRO A 613 10.76 25.31 -1.36
N GLY A 614 9.62 24.73 -1.75
CA GLY A 614 9.51 23.36 -2.24
C GLY A 614 9.74 22.27 -1.18
N GLN A 615 9.83 22.63 0.10
CA GLN A 615 10.06 21.67 1.18
C GLN A 615 8.73 21.19 1.77
N SER A 616 8.68 19.91 2.15
CA SER A 616 7.62 19.38 3.01
C SER A 616 8.12 18.97 4.39
N ALA A 617 7.22 19.00 5.37
CA ALA A 617 7.43 18.41 6.68
C ALA A 617 6.16 17.67 7.12
N SER A 618 6.33 16.57 7.85
CA SER A 618 5.22 15.84 8.46
C SER A 618 5.32 15.88 9.98
N VAL A 619 4.18 16.00 10.63
CA VAL A 619 4.02 15.93 12.09
C VAL A 619 2.88 14.97 12.42
N GLY A 620 3.19 13.93 13.18
CA GLY A 620 2.25 12.97 13.73
C GLY A 620 1.75 13.38 15.10
N PHE A 621 0.43 13.41 15.26
CA PHE A 621 -0.25 13.50 16.54
C PHE A 621 -0.92 12.16 16.83
N THR A 622 -0.61 11.54 17.96
CA THR A 622 -1.16 10.24 18.35
C THR A 622 -1.96 10.36 19.64
N THR A 623 -3.21 9.89 19.65
CA THR A 623 -4.02 9.72 20.85
C THR A 623 -4.07 8.23 21.19
N LEU A 624 -3.75 7.86 22.42
CA LEU A 624 -3.63 6.46 22.85
C LEU A 624 -4.29 6.23 24.20
N VAL A 625 -4.82 5.02 24.42
CA VAL A 625 -5.56 4.66 25.63
C VAL A 625 -5.08 3.32 26.16
N SER A 626 -4.95 3.19 27.48
CA SER A 626 -4.69 1.90 28.13
C SER A 626 -5.24 1.88 29.56
N ALA A 627 -5.36 0.68 30.12
CA ALA A 627 -5.78 0.47 31.50
C ALA A 627 -4.68 0.86 32.52
N THR A 628 -3.41 0.91 32.11
CA THR A 628 -2.27 1.20 33.01
C THR A 628 -1.44 2.39 32.54
N ARG A 629 -0.89 3.12 33.51
CA ARG A 629 -0.03 4.29 33.25
C ARG A 629 1.26 3.88 32.55
N GLU A 630 1.85 2.76 32.97
CA GLU A 630 3.09 2.23 32.44
C GLU A 630 2.96 1.91 30.95
N ARG A 631 1.85 1.26 30.55
CA ARG A 631 1.61 0.92 29.15
C ARG A 631 1.35 2.16 28.30
N VAL A 632 0.64 3.16 28.82
CA VAL A 632 0.45 4.45 28.15
C VAL A 632 1.81 5.12 27.88
N PHE A 633 2.73 5.12 28.83
CA PHE A 633 4.05 5.71 28.64
C PHE A 633 4.94 4.92 27.68
N GLU A 634 4.91 3.59 27.72
CA GLU A 634 5.62 2.75 26.74
C GLU A 634 5.15 3.06 25.30
N LEU A 635 3.83 3.18 25.12
CA LEU A 635 3.27 3.56 23.82
C LEU A 635 3.61 5.01 23.47
N ALA A 636 3.55 5.94 24.43
CA ALA A 636 3.90 7.33 24.18
C ALA A 636 5.35 7.49 23.70
N ASP A 637 6.29 6.78 24.31
CA ASP A 637 7.69 6.74 23.86
C ASP A 637 7.81 6.19 22.42
N ARG A 638 7.11 5.07 22.15
CA ARG A 638 7.09 4.46 20.82
C ARG A 638 6.53 5.38 19.74
N TYR A 639 5.46 6.12 20.04
CA TYR A 639 4.78 7.02 19.10
C TYR A 639 5.41 8.42 19.05
N HIS A 640 6.33 8.75 19.96
CA HIS A 640 7.18 9.92 19.88
C HIS A 640 8.24 9.80 18.76
N ASP A 641 8.57 8.59 18.33
CA ASP A 641 9.45 8.33 17.19
C ASP A 641 8.84 8.86 15.87
N SER A 642 9.65 9.60 15.10
CA SER A 642 9.20 10.26 13.85
C SER A 642 8.67 9.32 12.76
N TYR A 643 8.97 8.01 12.82
CA TYR A 643 8.47 7.03 11.86
C TYR A 643 7.22 6.28 12.34
N ALA A 644 6.79 6.48 13.59
CA ALA A 644 5.67 5.76 14.18
C ALA A 644 4.35 6.00 13.43
N ALA A 645 4.10 7.23 12.98
CA ALA A 645 2.90 7.55 12.23
C ALA A 645 2.83 6.83 10.87
N HIS A 646 3.98 6.64 10.20
CA HIS A 646 4.04 5.88 8.95
C HIS A 646 3.74 4.40 9.20
N ARG A 647 4.41 3.78 10.19
CA ARG A 647 4.15 2.39 10.58
C ARG A 647 2.70 2.15 10.96
N ALA A 648 2.08 3.10 11.66
CA ALA A 648 0.67 3.02 12.05
C ALA A 648 -0.27 2.95 10.83
N LEU A 649 0.00 3.72 9.78
CA LEU A 649 -0.78 3.70 8.54
C LEU A 649 -0.65 2.34 7.81
N ASP A 650 0.54 1.74 7.79
CA ASP A 650 0.77 0.42 7.18
C ASP A 650 0.09 -0.70 7.97
N LEU A 651 0.12 -0.62 9.31
CA LEU A 651 -0.55 -1.55 10.20
C LEU A 651 -2.08 -1.44 10.09
N ALA A 652 -2.62 -0.22 10.02
CA ALA A 652 -4.05 0.02 9.86
C ALA A 652 -4.59 -0.59 8.55
N TRP A 653 -3.84 -0.43 7.45
CA TRP A 653 -4.14 -1.10 6.19
C TRP A 653 -4.20 -2.61 6.36
N THR A 654 -3.14 -3.21 6.89
CA THR A 654 -3.03 -4.66 7.04
C THR A 654 -4.13 -5.21 7.94
N SER A 655 -4.40 -4.55 9.07
CA SER A 655 -5.43 -4.97 10.03
C SER A 655 -6.84 -4.90 9.46
N THR A 656 -7.15 -3.84 8.71
CA THR A 656 -8.46 -3.66 8.08
C THR A 656 -8.75 -4.77 7.08
N GLN A 657 -7.74 -5.17 6.31
CA GLN A 657 -7.87 -6.23 5.32
C GLN A 657 -8.11 -7.60 5.95
N VAL A 658 -7.43 -7.89 7.07
CA VAL A 658 -7.70 -9.12 7.85
C VAL A 658 -9.13 -9.11 8.38
N GLU A 659 -9.58 -7.99 8.92
CA GLU A 659 -10.93 -7.86 9.48
C GLU A 659 -12.03 -8.03 8.42
N LEU A 660 -11.91 -7.40 7.26
CA LEU A 660 -12.89 -7.56 6.17
C LEU A 660 -13.00 -9.03 5.73
N ARG A 661 -11.89 -9.77 5.74
CA ARG A 661 -11.86 -11.20 5.45
C ARG A 661 -12.54 -12.03 6.53
N GLU A 662 -12.26 -11.77 7.80
CA GLU A 662 -12.94 -12.44 8.92
C GLU A 662 -14.46 -12.24 8.85
N LEU A 663 -14.90 -11.07 8.38
CA LEU A 663 -16.32 -10.77 8.19
C LEU A 663 -16.90 -11.27 6.87
N GLY A 664 -16.09 -11.80 5.95
CA GLY A 664 -16.55 -12.20 4.62
C GLY A 664 -17.15 -11.04 3.80
N ILE A 665 -16.63 -9.83 3.97
CA ILE A 665 -17.12 -8.60 3.34
C ILE A 665 -16.10 -8.11 2.31
N SER A 666 -16.54 -7.81 1.08
CA SER A 666 -15.67 -7.17 0.08
C SER A 666 -15.44 -5.68 0.38
N PRO A 667 -14.31 -5.09 -0.02
CA PRO A 667 -14.10 -3.64 0.05
C PRO A 667 -15.18 -2.78 -0.62
N ALA A 668 -15.87 -3.29 -1.65
CA ALA A 668 -17.00 -2.60 -2.25
C ALA A 668 -18.23 -2.59 -1.33
N GLU A 669 -18.53 -3.72 -0.69
CA GLU A 669 -19.60 -3.80 0.31
C GLU A 669 -19.31 -2.95 1.54
N SER A 670 -18.06 -2.91 2.01
CA SER A 670 -17.69 -2.06 3.16
C SER A 670 -17.92 -0.57 2.86
N ALA A 671 -17.66 -0.12 1.64
CA ALA A 671 -17.94 1.26 1.23
C ALA A 671 -19.44 1.60 1.30
N VAL A 672 -20.30 0.69 0.86
CA VAL A 672 -21.77 0.83 0.95
C VAL A 672 -22.23 0.83 2.42
N PHE A 673 -21.67 -0.05 3.25
CA PHE A 673 -22.01 -0.11 4.68
C PHE A 673 -21.63 1.18 5.41
N GLN A 674 -20.50 1.80 5.03
CA GLN A 674 -20.11 3.09 5.59
C GLN A 674 -20.93 4.26 5.07
N GLU A 675 -21.49 4.18 3.86
CA GLU A 675 -22.44 5.18 3.37
C GLU A 675 -23.76 5.14 4.16
N LEU A 676 -24.32 3.93 4.35
CA LEU A 676 -25.50 3.72 5.19
C LEU A 676 -25.28 4.17 6.65
N ALA A 677 -24.07 3.97 7.18
CA ALA A 677 -23.72 4.47 8.52
C ALA A 677 -23.86 6.01 8.60
N GLY A 678 -23.52 6.74 7.54
CA GLY A 678 -23.69 8.19 7.46
C GLY A 678 -25.12 8.63 7.69
N SER A 679 -26.09 7.98 7.02
CA SER A 679 -27.52 8.27 7.17
C SER A 679 -28.09 7.88 8.54
N LEU A 680 -27.43 6.95 9.25
CA LEU A 680 -27.80 6.57 10.62
C LEU A 680 -27.23 7.53 11.67
N PHE A 681 -26.07 8.15 11.44
CA PHE A 681 -25.51 9.19 12.31
C PHE A 681 -26.16 10.56 12.08
N PHE A 682 -26.43 10.90 10.82
CA PHE A 682 -26.99 12.17 10.42
C PHE A 682 -28.32 11.95 9.70
N ALA A 683 -29.40 12.43 10.31
CA ALA A 683 -30.74 12.30 9.75
C ALA A 683 -30.80 12.83 8.31
N GLU A 684 -31.25 11.97 7.40
CA GLU A 684 -31.36 12.29 5.98
C GLU A 684 -32.74 12.86 5.66
N PRO A 685 -32.85 14.12 5.18
CA PRO A 685 -34.14 14.69 4.80
C PRO A 685 -34.85 13.89 3.69
N SER A 686 -34.10 13.26 2.79
CA SER A 686 -34.64 12.46 1.68
C SER A 686 -35.33 11.16 2.16
N LEU A 687 -34.91 10.63 3.31
CA LEU A 687 -35.44 9.41 3.93
C LEU A 687 -36.49 9.72 5.01
N CYS A 688 -36.85 11.01 5.18
CA CYS A 688 -37.83 11.42 6.16
C CYS A 688 -39.25 11.03 5.72
N ALA A 689 -40.05 10.54 6.66
CA ALA A 689 -41.45 10.22 6.40
C ALA A 689 -42.25 11.47 5.95
N PRO A 690 -43.31 11.31 5.14
CA PRO A 690 -44.16 12.43 4.74
C PRO A 690 -44.68 13.22 5.95
N ARG A 691 -44.77 14.54 5.81
CA ARG A 691 -45.14 15.45 6.91
C ARG A 691 -46.46 15.06 7.59
N GLU A 692 -47.43 14.56 6.83
CA GLU A 692 -48.71 14.12 7.35
C GLU A 692 -48.58 12.92 8.30
N GLU A 693 -47.68 11.98 8.01
CA GLU A 693 -47.38 10.85 8.89
C GLU A 693 -46.66 11.29 10.16
N LEU A 694 -45.69 12.20 10.03
CA LEU A 694 -44.98 12.77 11.19
C LEU A 694 -45.94 13.49 12.15
N VAL A 695 -46.92 14.23 11.61
CA VAL A 695 -47.92 14.93 12.42
C VAL A 695 -48.90 13.95 13.08
N ARG A 696 -49.25 12.85 12.41
CA ARG A 696 -50.10 11.79 12.95
C ARG A 696 -49.39 10.96 14.03
N ASN A 697 -48.08 10.80 13.92
CA ASN A 697 -47.30 10.06 14.91
C ASN A 697 -47.24 10.84 16.23
N ARG A 698 -47.93 10.32 17.26
CA ARG A 698 -47.91 10.82 18.65
C ARG A 698 -47.13 9.91 19.59
N GLY A 699 -46.40 8.95 19.04
CA GLY A 699 -45.69 7.94 19.80
C GLY A 699 -44.44 8.46 20.49
N ALA A 700 -44.09 7.83 21.61
CA ALA A 700 -42.83 8.04 22.31
C ALA A 700 -42.03 6.73 22.34
N GLN A 701 -40.74 6.81 22.70
CA GLN A 701 -39.84 5.66 22.80
C GLN A 701 -40.44 4.44 23.53
N PRO A 702 -41.20 4.58 24.65
CA PRO A 702 -41.78 3.42 25.34
C PRO A 702 -42.74 2.56 24.51
N LEU A 703 -43.32 3.08 23.43
CA LEU A 703 -44.17 2.29 22.54
C LEU A 703 -43.39 1.21 21.79
N LEU A 704 -42.08 1.39 21.61
CA LEU A 704 -41.20 0.43 20.96
C LEU A 704 -40.94 -0.81 21.83
N TRP A 705 -41.04 -0.68 23.16
CA TRP A 705 -40.79 -1.79 24.09
C TRP A 705 -41.80 -2.92 23.94
N ALA A 706 -43.05 -2.59 23.57
CA ALA A 706 -44.09 -3.58 23.31
C ALA A 706 -43.75 -4.52 22.14
N VAL A 707 -42.86 -4.10 21.25
CA VAL A 707 -42.34 -4.90 20.13
C VAL A 707 -40.88 -5.31 20.31
N GLY A 708 -40.34 -5.17 21.53
CA GLY A 708 -38.98 -5.61 21.88
C GLY A 708 -37.84 -4.72 21.36
N VAL A 709 -38.15 -3.48 20.94
CA VAL A 709 -37.15 -2.53 20.44
C VAL A 709 -36.85 -1.49 21.51
N SER A 710 -35.57 -1.27 21.85
CA SER A 710 -35.16 -0.35 22.91
C SER A 710 -35.48 1.12 22.58
N GLY A 711 -35.16 1.51 21.35
CA GLY A 711 -35.16 2.90 20.89
C GLY A 711 -33.99 3.75 21.40
N ASP A 712 -32.99 3.14 22.06
CA ASP A 712 -31.80 3.85 22.56
C ASP A 712 -30.75 4.06 21.45
N TRP A 713 -30.72 3.16 20.47
CA TRP A 713 -29.83 3.20 19.31
C TRP A 713 -30.57 3.63 18.04
N PRO A 714 -29.86 4.13 17.01
CA PRO A 714 -30.43 4.31 15.68
C PRO A 714 -31.10 3.02 15.19
N ILE A 715 -32.30 3.14 14.63
CA ILE A 715 -33.09 2.01 14.15
C ILE A 715 -32.98 1.94 12.63
N LEU A 716 -32.57 0.78 12.11
CA LEU A 716 -32.65 0.46 10.69
C LEU A 716 -33.82 -0.51 10.46
N LEU A 717 -34.83 -0.06 9.72
CA LEU A 717 -35.99 -0.88 9.38
C LEU A 717 -35.80 -1.54 8.00
N ALA A 718 -35.83 -2.87 7.96
CA ALA A 718 -35.80 -3.66 6.74
C ALA A 718 -37.17 -4.30 6.49
N THR A 719 -37.82 -3.97 5.39
CA THR A 719 -39.11 -4.56 4.99
C THR A 719 -38.91 -5.66 3.97
N ILE A 720 -39.53 -6.83 4.17
CA ILE A 720 -39.45 -7.97 3.25
C ILE A 720 -40.84 -8.58 3.05
N ASP A 721 -41.24 -8.77 1.79
CA ASP A 721 -42.54 -9.32 1.39
C ASP A 721 -42.42 -10.65 0.63
N SER A 722 -41.21 -11.08 0.27
CA SER A 722 -40.95 -12.22 -0.60
C SER A 722 -39.54 -12.79 -0.39
N VAL A 723 -39.33 -14.04 -0.82
CA VAL A 723 -38.05 -14.78 -0.70
C VAL A 723 -36.94 -14.12 -1.54
N ASP A 724 -37.30 -13.39 -2.59
CA ASP A 724 -36.36 -12.68 -3.48
C ASP A 724 -35.59 -11.57 -2.74
N GLY A 725 -36.13 -11.06 -1.62
CA GLY A 725 -35.48 -10.08 -0.77
C GLY A 725 -34.42 -10.64 0.18
N LEU A 726 -34.32 -11.97 0.35
CA LEU A 726 -33.38 -12.59 1.30
C LEU A 726 -31.91 -12.24 1.04
N PRO A 727 -31.39 -12.18 -0.20
CA PRO A 727 -29.99 -11.80 -0.43
C PRO A 727 -29.66 -10.39 0.10
N THR A 728 -30.58 -9.43 -0.07
CA THR A 728 -30.42 -8.07 0.45
C THR A 728 -30.48 -8.07 1.98
N LEU A 729 -31.39 -8.84 2.57
CA LEU A 729 -31.48 -8.99 4.02
C LEU A 729 -30.21 -9.59 4.63
N SER A 730 -29.63 -10.62 4.00
CA SER A 730 -28.33 -11.19 4.42
C SER A 730 -27.21 -10.15 4.37
N ARG A 731 -27.19 -9.27 3.38
CA ARG A 731 -26.24 -8.14 3.33
C ARG A 731 -26.45 -7.14 4.46
N LEU A 732 -27.70 -6.88 4.87
CA LEU A 732 -28.00 -6.02 6.02
C LEU A 732 -27.54 -6.64 7.34
N PHE A 733 -27.64 -7.95 7.50
CA PHE A 733 -27.06 -8.64 8.66
C PHE A 733 -25.52 -8.53 8.68
N ALA A 734 -24.86 -8.66 7.52
CA ALA A 734 -23.42 -8.43 7.40
C ALA A 734 -23.04 -6.96 7.73
N ALA A 735 -23.82 -5.99 7.27
CA ALA A 735 -23.64 -4.57 7.60
C ALA A 735 -23.79 -4.30 9.10
N HIS A 736 -24.80 -4.89 9.74
CA HIS A 736 -25.03 -4.79 11.18
C HIS A 736 -23.84 -5.32 12.00
N ARG A 737 -23.31 -6.49 11.61
CA ARG A 737 -22.11 -7.07 12.23
C ARG A 737 -20.88 -6.18 12.03
N TYR A 738 -20.71 -5.64 10.82
CA TYR A 738 -19.63 -4.70 10.50
C TYR A 738 -19.69 -3.45 11.39
N TRP A 739 -20.85 -2.80 11.52
CA TRP A 739 -21.00 -1.62 12.39
C TRP A 739 -20.70 -1.93 13.86
N ARG A 740 -21.17 -3.08 14.36
CA ARG A 740 -20.90 -3.52 15.73
C ARG A 740 -19.40 -3.70 15.99
N ARG A 741 -18.65 -4.27 15.03
CA ARG A 741 -17.17 -4.38 15.10
C ARG A 741 -16.49 -3.00 15.12
N ARG A 742 -17.06 -2.03 14.39
CA ARG A 742 -16.65 -0.61 14.36
C ARG A 742 -17.19 0.22 15.53
N GLY A 743 -17.77 -0.40 16.56
CA GLY A 743 -18.23 0.29 17.77
C GLY A 743 -19.50 1.14 17.59
N MET A 744 -20.21 0.94 16.47
CA MET A 744 -21.50 1.56 16.18
C MET A 744 -22.64 0.58 16.49
N MET A 745 -23.48 0.95 17.46
CA MET A 745 -24.64 0.17 17.85
C MET A 745 -25.87 0.63 17.06
N VAL A 746 -26.61 -0.32 16.49
CA VAL A 746 -27.80 -0.10 15.67
C VAL A 746 -28.82 -1.18 15.99
N ASP A 747 -30.08 -0.81 16.11
CA ASP A 747 -31.20 -1.75 16.21
C ASP A 747 -31.68 -2.07 14.79
N LEU A 748 -31.40 -3.29 14.28
CA LEU A 748 -31.90 -3.76 12.98
C LEU A 748 -33.24 -4.46 13.17
N VAL A 749 -34.31 -3.86 12.66
CA VAL A 749 -35.69 -4.37 12.75
C VAL A 749 -36.12 -4.92 11.40
N VAL A 750 -36.49 -6.20 11.35
CA VAL A 750 -37.00 -6.85 10.12
C VAL A 750 -38.51 -6.96 10.19
N LEU A 751 -39.21 -6.24 9.30
CA LEU A 751 -40.66 -6.29 9.17
C LEU A 751 -41.04 -7.19 7.98
N ASN A 752 -41.58 -8.36 8.30
CA ASN A 752 -42.16 -9.27 7.32
C ASN A 752 -43.59 -8.82 6.98
N THR A 753 -43.82 -8.37 5.75
CA THR A 753 -45.12 -7.89 5.25
C THR A 753 -45.85 -8.93 4.39
N HIS A 754 -45.29 -10.13 4.21
CA HIS A 754 -45.95 -11.20 3.47
C HIS A 754 -47.25 -11.63 4.18
N PRO A 755 -48.37 -11.81 3.47
CA PRO A 755 -49.62 -12.27 4.07
C PRO A 755 -49.41 -13.57 4.85
N PRO A 756 -49.99 -13.72 6.06
CA PRO A 756 -49.81 -14.92 6.86
C PRO A 756 -50.35 -16.14 6.10
N SER A 757 -49.45 -17.01 5.65
CA SER A 757 -49.79 -18.30 5.03
C SER A 757 -49.52 -19.44 6.02
N TYR A 758 -50.25 -20.55 5.89
CA TYR A 758 -50.14 -21.70 6.79
C TYR A 758 -48.73 -22.31 6.84
N LEU A 759 -47.87 -22.02 5.85
CA LEU A 759 -46.55 -22.65 5.71
C LEU A 759 -45.38 -21.85 6.29
N GLN A 760 -45.56 -20.61 6.79
CA GLN A 760 -44.52 -19.76 7.41
C GLN A 760 -43.11 -19.75 6.74
N ASP A 761 -42.99 -20.18 5.48
CA ASP A 761 -41.72 -20.51 4.82
C ASP A 761 -40.77 -19.31 4.74
N LEU A 762 -41.30 -18.10 4.50
CA LEU A 762 -40.50 -16.88 4.51
C LEU A 762 -39.98 -16.54 5.92
N GLN A 763 -40.78 -16.74 6.96
CA GLN A 763 -40.38 -16.45 8.34
C GLN A 763 -39.27 -17.40 8.79
N GLU A 764 -39.40 -18.69 8.49
CA GLU A 764 -38.38 -19.70 8.78
C GLU A 764 -37.06 -19.37 8.06
N LYS A 765 -37.12 -18.97 6.79
CA LYS A 765 -35.94 -18.55 6.00
C LYS A 765 -35.28 -17.28 6.54
N ILE A 766 -36.05 -16.29 6.98
CA ILE A 766 -35.53 -15.07 7.63
C ILE A 766 -34.78 -15.45 8.91
N THR A 767 -35.41 -16.28 9.75
CA THR A 767 -34.82 -16.75 11.00
C THR A 767 -33.55 -17.57 10.75
N ALA A 768 -33.55 -18.46 9.75
CA ALA A 768 -32.37 -19.22 9.35
C ALA A 768 -31.23 -18.31 8.85
N ALA A 769 -31.53 -17.30 8.03
CA ALA A 769 -30.54 -16.33 7.57
C ALA A 769 -29.94 -15.50 8.71
N MET A 770 -30.77 -15.12 9.69
CA MET A 770 -30.34 -14.42 10.90
C MET A 770 -29.38 -15.29 11.74
N PHE A 771 -29.72 -16.56 11.98
CA PHE A 771 -28.87 -17.48 12.74
C PHE A 771 -27.55 -17.78 12.03
N ALA A 772 -27.59 -17.99 10.71
CA ALA A 772 -26.39 -18.17 9.91
C ALA A 772 -25.44 -16.96 9.99
N SER A 773 -26.00 -15.76 10.16
CA SER A 773 -25.22 -14.53 10.36
C SER A 773 -24.73 -14.31 11.79
N SER A 774 -25.31 -14.98 12.80
CA SER A 774 -24.91 -14.83 14.21
C SER A 774 -23.85 -15.83 14.68
N ASP A 775 -23.73 -16.98 14.01
CA ASP A 775 -22.79 -18.07 14.37
C ASP A 775 -21.39 -17.93 13.72
N SER A 776 -21.11 -16.82 13.03
CA SER A 776 -19.78 -16.45 12.50
C SER A 776 -19.36 -15.06 12.96
#